data_AF-A0A673X2K9-F1
#
_entry.id   AF-A0A673X2K9-F1
#
_cell.length_a   1.000
_cell.length_b   1.000
_cell.length_c   1.000
_cell.angle_alpha   90.00
_cell.angle_beta   90.00
_cell.angle_gamma   90.00
#
_symmetry.space_group_name_H-M   'P 1'
#
loop_
_entity.id
_entity.type
_entity.pdbx_description
1 polymer ?
#
loop_
_entity_poly.entity_id
_entity_poly.type
_entity_poly.pdbx_seq_one_letter_code
_entity_poly.pdbx_strand_id
1 'polypeptide(L)'
;MQIQEIVFLKNTVMECEACGMQGPPRPSCDPNPCHPGVKCIETAGGIKCGSCPEGMVGNSTRCMDVDECVVKPCHMGVRCINTSPGFRCGPCPTGYTGPQVQGVSLSYATKNKQVCKDINECEGPKNGGCVENSNCVNTPGSFRCGLCKAGYVGDQRKGCKPERACGNGQPNPCHASGECIVQRDGKIECQCGVGWAGNGYFCGSDIDIDGFPDEKQECAERNCAKDNCQTVPNSGQEDADKDGIGDACDEDADGDGILNTQDNCVLVPNVNQRNVDEDDFGDACDNCRMIKNNDQKDTDIDRLGDECDEDIDGDGIPNNLDNCKRVPNADQKDRDGDKVGDACDSCPYVRNPDQLDMDNDLIGDPCDTNKDSDGDGHQDSQDNCPAVINSAQLDTDKDGLGDECDNDDDNDGIPDLLPPGPDNCRLIPNPLQEDSDGDGVGNLCENDFDNDTIIDSIDVCPENAEVTLTDFRAYQTVVLDPEGDAQIDPNWVVLDQGREIVQTMNSDPGLAVGYTAFNGVDFEGTFHVNTVTDDDYAGFIFGYQDSSSFYVVMWKQVEQIYWQANPFRAVAEPGIQLKAVKSNTGPGENLRNSLWHTGDTSDQVKLLWKDARNVGWKDKTSYRWFLQHRPQDGYIRVRFYEGPQLVADTGIIIDTTMRGGRLGVFCFSQENIIWANLRYRCNDTIPEDFDTYQSQQVQLQF
;
A
#
# COMPACT_ATOMS: atom_id res chain seq x y z
N MET A 1 -64.86 -46.56 55.60
CA MET A 1 -64.88 -45.97 56.94
C MET A 1 -65.83 -44.78 56.86
N GLN A 2 -67.14 -44.91 57.07
CA GLN A 2 -67.79 -45.35 58.31
C GLN A 2 -67.26 -44.59 59.53
N ILE A 3 -68.15 -43.76 60.11
CA ILE A 3 -68.18 -43.28 61.50
C ILE A 3 -67.26 -42.08 61.80
N GLN A 4 -67.76 -40.88 61.47
CA GLN A 4 -67.55 -39.57 62.12
C GLN A 4 -68.11 -38.54 61.12
N GLU A 5 -69.40 -38.23 61.04
CA GLU A 5 -70.09 -37.38 62.02
C GLU A 5 -71.62 -37.50 61.83
N ILE A 6 -72.12 -38.71 62.09
CA ILE A 6 -73.50 -38.95 62.59
C ILE A 6 -73.70 -38.31 63.99
N VAL A 7 -72.67 -37.63 64.51
CA VAL A 7 -72.63 -36.92 65.80
C VAL A 7 -73.03 -35.45 65.68
N PHE A 8 -72.83 -34.79 64.55
CA PHE A 8 -73.22 -33.37 64.41
C PHE A 8 -74.72 -33.20 64.12
N LEU A 9 -75.29 -34.08 63.29
CA LEU A 9 -76.72 -34.07 62.95
C LEU A 9 -77.66 -34.51 64.10
N LYS A 10 -77.12 -35.08 65.20
CA LYS A 10 -77.88 -35.43 66.40
C LYS A 10 -77.90 -34.34 67.48
N ASN A 11 -77.00 -33.35 67.41
CA ASN A 11 -76.87 -32.32 68.45
C ASN A 11 -77.55 -30.99 68.15
N THR A 12 -78.15 -30.79 66.97
CA THR A 12 -78.87 -29.54 66.65
C THR A 12 -80.39 -29.71 66.54
N VAL A 13 -80.91 -30.94 66.67
CA VAL A 13 -82.36 -31.24 66.59
C VAL A 13 -82.98 -31.41 67.99
N MET A 14 -82.36 -30.86 69.04
CA MET A 14 -82.80 -31.08 70.42
C MET A 14 -82.83 -29.83 71.31
N GLU A 15 -83.13 -28.65 70.76
CA GLU A 15 -83.63 -27.53 71.56
C GLU A 15 -84.71 -26.75 70.78
N CYS A 16 -85.85 -27.41 70.62
CA CYS A 16 -87.12 -26.73 70.41
C CYS A 16 -87.89 -26.85 71.72
N GLU A 17 -87.80 -25.84 72.59
CA GLU A 17 -88.82 -25.37 73.54
C GLU A 17 -88.22 -24.38 74.54
N ALA A 18 -88.40 -23.07 74.31
CA ALA A 18 -88.59 -22.07 75.38
C ALA A 18 -88.84 -20.67 74.82
N CYS A 19 -90.12 -20.26 74.86
CA CYS A 19 -90.61 -18.94 75.26
C CYS A 19 -90.23 -17.66 74.48
N GLY A 20 -91.28 -16.97 74.00
CA GLY A 20 -91.53 -15.59 74.46
C GLY A 20 -91.43 -14.47 73.42
N MET A 21 -92.59 -14.02 72.94
CA MET A 21 -92.91 -12.67 72.44
C MET A 21 -91.82 -11.59 72.55
N GLN A 22 -91.17 -11.24 71.42
CA GLN A 22 -90.61 -9.89 71.18
C GLN A 22 -90.80 -9.52 69.70
N GLY A 23 -91.11 -8.23 69.44
CA GLY A 23 -91.58 -7.70 68.16
C GLY A 23 -90.62 -7.84 66.95
N PRO A 24 -91.02 -7.34 65.76
CA PRO A 24 -90.34 -7.65 64.49
C PRO A 24 -88.85 -7.24 64.48
N PRO A 25 -87.96 -8.07 63.92
CA PRO A 25 -86.52 -7.76 63.86
C PRO A 25 -86.26 -6.57 62.94
N ARG A 26 -85.36 -5.69 63.37
CA ARG A 26 -84.83 -4.61 62.52
C ARG A 26 -84.01 -5.23 61.39
N PRO A 27 -84.15 -4.77 60.14
CA PRO A 27 -83.42 -5.35 59.02
C PRO A 27 -81.90 -5.08 59.15
N SER A 28 -81.09 -6.14 59.07
CA SER A 28 -79.61 -6.16 59.27
C SER A 28 -78.87 -6.48 57.95
N CYS A 29 -77.66 -5.92 57.78
CA CYS A 29 -76.79 -6.17 56.62
C CYS A 29 -76.08 -7.55 56.64
N ASP A 30 -76.47 -8.45 57.53
CA ASP A 30 -75.97 -9.82 57.61
C ASP A 30 -77.13 -10.83 57.68
N PRO A 31 -77.32 -11.69 56.66
CA PRO A 31 -76.55 -11.80 55.42
C PRO A 31 -76.80 -10.62 54.46
N ASN A 32 -75.74 -10.12 53.80
CA ASN A 32 -75.81 -8.91 52.96
C ASN A 32 -76.82 -9.05 51.80
N PRO A 33 -77.94 -8.31 51.80
CA PRO A 33 -78.97 -8.43 50.77
C PRO A 33 -78.63 -7.64 49.48
N CYS A 34 -77.50 -6.92 49.45
CA CYS A 34 -77.03 -6.17 48.29
C CYS A 34 -76.18 -7.03 47.36
N HIS A 35 -76.01 -6.59 46.10
CA HIS A 35 -75.18 -7.32 45.13
C HIS A 35 -73.73 -7.50 45.65
N PRO A 36 -73.04 -8.63 45.37
CA PRO A 36 -71.63 -8.80 45.74
C PRO A 36 -70.78 -7.59 45.33
N GLY A 37 -70.02 -7.03 46.29
CA GLY A 37 -69.22 -5.81 46.09
C GLY A 37 -69.94 -4.48 46.38
N VAL A 38 -71.27 -4.47 46.62
CA VAL A 38 -72.04 -3.27 46.99
C VAL A 38 -72.05 -3.09 48.51
N LYS A 39 -71.75 -1.86 48.96
CA LYS A 39 -71.78 -1.48 50.38
C LYS A 39 -73.22 -1.44 50.90
N CYS A 40 -73.50 -2.25 51.91
CA CYS A 40 -74.78 -2.26 52.62
C CYS A 40 -74.75 -1.26 53.80
N ILE A 41 -75.78 -0.43 53.94
CA ILE A 41 -75.89 0.57 55.00
C ILE A 41 -77.22 0.39 55.72
N GLU A 42 -77.18 0.21 57.04
CA GLU A 42 -78.38 0.15 57.88
C GLU A 42 -78.86 1.57 58.21
N THR A 43 -80.15 1.86 57.96
CA THR A 43 -80.76 3.17 58.28
C THR A 43 -82.00 3.00 59.14
N ALA A 44 -82.45 4.08 59.80
CA ALA A 44 -83.61 4.06 60.69
C ALA A 44 -84.93 3.61 60.02
N GLY A 45 -84.99 3.62 58.68
CA GLY A 45 -86.13 3.16 57.88
C GLY A 45 -85.93 1.82 57.15
N GLY A 46 -84.81 1.13 57.35
CA GLY A 46 -84.49 -0.14 56.68
C GLY A 46 -83.05 -0.24 56.15
N ILE A 47 -82.75 -1.31 55.42
CA ILE A 47 -81.47 -1.49 54.74
C ILE A 47 -81.44 -0.68 53.44
N LYS A 48 -80.35 0.04 53.19
CA LYS A 48 -80.11 0.76 51.93
C LYS A 48 -78.82 0.24 51.29
N CYS A 49 -78.94 -0.33 50.10
CA CYS A 49 -77.78 -0.70 49.29
C CYS A 49 -77.19 0.53 48.60
N GLY A 50 -75.86 0.63 48.59
CA GLY A 50 -75.12 1.62 47.82
C GLY A 50 -75.22 1.38 46.31
N SER A 51 -74.60 2.25 45.51
CA SER A 51 -74.55 2.08 44.06
C SER A 51 -73.83 0.79 43.64
N CYS A 52 -74.15 0.27 42.46
CA CYS A 52 -73.40 -0.83 41.86
C CYS A 52 -71.91 -0.51 41.75
N PRO A 53 -71.02 -1.52 41.80
CA PRO A 53 -69.58 -1.32 41.58
C PRO A 53 -69.32 -0.66 40.22
N GLU A 54 -68.19 0.03 40.08
CA GLU A 54 -67.81 0.62 38.79
C GLU A 54 -67.77 -0.45 37.69
N GLY A 55 -68.22 -0.10 36.48
CA GLY A 55 -68.40 -1.05 35.37
C GLY A 55 -69.70 -1.85 35.42
N MET A 56 -70.58 -1.61 36.40
CA MET A 56 -71.87 -2.29 36.51
C MET A 56 -73.04 -1.32 36.69
N VAL A 57 -74.20 -1.70 36.18
CA VAL A 57 -75.46 -0.92 36.19
C VAL A 57 -76.58 -1.78 36.75
N GLY A 58 -77.41 -1.21 37.63
CA GLY A 58 -78.54 -1.95 38.20
C GLY A 58 -79.14 -1.29 39.43
N ASN A 59 -80.08 -2.00 40.05
CA ASN A 59 -80.88 -1.49 41.17
C ASN A 59 -80.26 -1.81 42.54
N SER A 60 -78.93 -1.79 42.65
CA SER A 60 -78.14 -1.95 43.89
C SER A 60 -78.22 -3.34 44.56
N THR A 61 -79.25 -4.14 44.29
CA THR A 61 -79.40 -5.54 44.69
C THR A 61 -79.13 -6.52 43.53
N ARG A 62 -79.33 -6.08 42.29
CA ARG A 62 -78.95 -6.82 41.07
C ARG A 62 -78.21 -5.88 40.12
N CYS A 63 -76.89 -6.03 40.06
CA CYS A 63 -76.01 -5.30 39.17
C CYS A 63 -75.71 -6.16 37.94
N MET A 64 -75.79 -5.57 36.76
CA MET A 64 -75.44 -6.19 35.48
C MET A 64 -74.22 -5.49 34.93
N ASP A 65 -73.37 -6.26 34.27
CA ASP A 65 -72.15 -5.78 33.62
C ASP A 65 -72.46 -4.75 32.52
N VAL A 66 -71.65 -3.71 32.42
CA VAL A 66 -71.70 -2.75 31.31
C VAL A 66 -70.74 -3.23 30.24
N ASP A 67 -71.23 -3.43 29.02
CA ASP A 67 -70.34 -3.77 27.90
C ASP A 67 -69.58 -2.53 27.41
N GLU A 68 -68.33 -2.37 27.87
CA GLU A 68 -67.49 -1.25 27.43
C GLU A 68 -66.92 -1.43 26.01
N CYS A 69 -67.03 -2.61 25.38
CA CYS A 69 -66.56 -2.82 24.01
C CYS A 69 -67.41 -2.08 22.97
N VAL A 70 -68.61 -1.61 23.33
CA VAL A 70 -69.50 -0.81 22.47
C VAL A 70 -68.83 0.48 21.99
N VAL A 71 -67.95 1.09 22.80
CA VAL A 71 -67.24 2.33 22.45
C VAL A 71 -65.95 2.10 21.66
N LYS A 72 -65.66 0.84 21.27
CA LYS A 72 -64.46 0.41 20.52
C LYS A 72 -63.16 0.97 21.11
N PRO A 73 -62.81 0.59 22.34
CA PRO A 73 -61.60 1.10 23.02
C PRO A 73 -60.29 0.51 22.47
N CYS A 74 -60.35 -0.59 21.73
CA CYS A 74 -59.16 -1.27 21.18
C CYS A 74 -58.75 -0.73 19.81
N HIS A 75 -57.49 -0.95 19.42
CA HIS A 75 -56.97 -0.53 18.12
C HIS A 75 -57.72 -1.24 16.98
N MET A 76 -57.78 -0.61 15.79
CA MET A 76 -58.42 -1.24 14.64
C MET A 76 -57.76 -2.60 14.31
N GLY A 77 -58.57 -3.64 14.15
CA GLY A 77 -58.10 -5.02 13.97
C GLY A 77 -57.85 -5.81 15.25
N VAL A 78 -57.87 -5.18 16.43
CA VAL A 78 -57.71 -5.86 17.73
C VAL A 78 -59.06 -6.23 18.33
N ARG A 79 -59.17 -7.47 18.81
CA ARG A 79 -60.40 -7.96 19.47
C ARG A 79 -60.56 -7.32 20.86
N CYS A 80 -61.69 -6.66 21.09
CA CYS A 80 -62.13 -6.24 22.42
C CYS A 80 -62.84 -7.39 23.14
N ILE A 81 -62.50 -7.62 24.40
CA ILE A 81 -63.10 -8.65 25.24
C ILE A 81 -63.77 -7.94 26.42
N ASN A 82 -65.10 -8.02 26.48
CA ASN A 82 -65.85 -7.56 27.64
C ASN A 82 -65.66 -8.55 28.81
N THR A 83 -65.37 -8.03 29.99
CA THR A 83 -65.11 -8.78 31.22
C THR A 83 -66.07 -8.33 32.30
N SER A 84 -66.35 -9.15 33.32
CA SER A 84 -67.20 -8.70 34.41
C SER A 84 -66.44 -8.71 35.73
N PRO A 85 -66.02 -7.53 36.26
CA PRO A 85 -66.22 -6.16 35.74
C PRO A 85 -65.17 -5.69 34.69
N GLY A 86 -65.58 -4.85 33.72
CA GLY A 86 -64.71 -4.03 32.86
C GLY A 86 -64.42 -4.59 31.46
N PHE A 87 -63.36 -4.15 30.79
CA PHE A 87 -62.94 -4.70 29.50
C PHE A 87 -61.43 -4.88 29.41
N ARG A 88 -61.00 -5.71 28.46
CA ARG A 88 -59.60 -5.79 28.05
C ARG A 88 -59.45 -5.89 26.53
N CYS A 89 -58.47 -5.20 26.00
CA CYS A 89 -58.04 -5.33 24.62
C CYS A 89 -57.06 -6.49 24.45
N GLY A 90 -57.13 -7.15 23.29
CA GLY A 90 -56.09 -8.09 22.87
C GLY A 90 -54.74 -7.39 22.64
N PRO A 91 -53.67 -8.18 22.36
CA PRO A 91 -52.40 -7.62 21.92
C PRO A 91 -52.56 -6.86 20.59
N CYS A 92 -51.61 -5.98 20.28
CA CYS A 92 -51.54 -5.34 18.97
C CYS A 92 -51.41 -6.40 17.86
N PRO A 93 -51.89 -6.09 16.63
CA PRO A 93 -51.74 -7.01 15.50
C PRO A 93 -50.27 -7.30 15.21
N THR A 94 -49.98 -8.42 14.53
CA THR A 94 -48.63 -8.73 14.06
C THR A 94 -48.05 -7.55 13.26
N GLY A 95 -46.78 -7.21 13.50
CA GLY A 95 -46.13 -6.02 12.91
C GLY A 95 -46.35 -4.71 13.68
N TYR A 96 -47.12 -4.73 14.78
CA TYR A 96 -47.33 -3.55 15.62
C TYR A 96 -47.00 -3.84 17.10
N THR A 97 -46.50 -2.82 17.80
CA THR A 97 -46.21 -2.84 19.23
C THR A 97 -47.00 -1.77 19.98
N GLY A 98 -47.37 -2.06 21.22
CA GLY A 98 -48.12 -1.12 22.05
C GLY A 98 -48.67 -1.77 23.31
N PRO A 99 -48.97 -0.96 24.34
CA PRO A 99 -49.50 -1.48 25.60
C PRO A 99 -50.91 -2.05 25.39
N GLN A 100 -51.20 -3.16 26.09
CA GLN A 100 -52.57 -3.66 26.20
C GLN A 100 -53.37 -2.76 27.15
N VAL A 101 -54.56 -2.36 26.71
CA VAL A 101 -55.45 -1.52 27.52
C VAL A 101 -56.51 -2.37 28.19
N GLN A 102 -56.63 -2.23 29.50
CA GLN A 102 -57.71 -2.78 30.30
C GLN A 102 -58.22 -1.71 31.27
N GLY A 103 -59.48 -1.78 31.65
CA GLY A 103 -60.08 -0.83 32.57
C GLY A 103 -61.52 -1.15 32.89
N VAL A 104 -62.08 -0.40 33.83
CA VAL A 104 -63.44 -0.57 34.31
C VAL A 104 -64.16 0.76 34.05
N SER A 105 -65.40 0.73 33.52
CA SER A 105 -66.23 1.89 33.13
C SER A 105 -66.09 2.42 31.69
N LEU A 106 -67.24 2.78 31.11
CA LEU A 106 -67.39 3.44 29.80
C LEU A 106 -66.59 4.75 29.69
N SER A 107 -66.46 5.51 30.79
CA SER A 107 -65.72 6.77 30.80
C SER A 107 -64.21 6.56 30.64
N TYR A 108 -63.69 5.45 31.19
CA TYR A 108 -62.31 5.04 31.04
C TYR A 108 -62.05 4.49 29.63
N ALA A 109 -62.94 3.62 29.14
CA ALA A 109 -62.87 3.04 27.80
C ALA A 109 -62.90 4.10 26.67
N THR A 110 -63.63 5.20 26.87
CA THR A 110 -63.71 6.29 25.88
C THR A 110 -62.44 7.14 25.85
N LYS A 111 -61.78 7.33 27.00
CA LYS A 111 -60.58 8.19 27.13
C LYS A 111 -59.27 7.46 26.83
N ASN A 112 -59.18 6.18 27.18
CA ASN A 112 -57.97 5.39 27.05
C ASN A 112 -58.13 4.38 25.91
N LYS A 113 -57.90 4.85 24.68
CA LYS A 113 -57.90 3.96 23.51
C LYS A 113 -56.53 3.30 23.34
N GLN A 114 -56.53 2.02 22.95
CA GLN A 114 -55.30 1.32 22.62
C GLN A 114 -54.66 1.92 21.36
N VAL A 115 -53.40 2.31 21.48
CA VAL A 115 -52.59 2.82 20.37
C VAL A 115 -51.51 1.78 20.07
N CYS A 116 -51.56 1.24 18.86
CA CYS A 116 -50.55 0.33 18.33
C CYS A 116 -49.68 1.12 17.36
N LYS A 117 -48.36 1.10 17.59
CA LYS A 117 -47.37 1.71 16.70
C LYS A 117 -46.78 0.63 15.82
N ASP A 118 -46.54 0.99 14.58
CA ASP A 118 -45.85 0.14 13.61
C ASP A 118 -44.45 -0.23 14.13
N ILE A 119 -44.05 -1.49 13.98
CA ILE A 119 -42.69 -1.93 14.30
C ILE A 119 -41.85 -1.70 13.06
N ASN A 120 -40.81 -0.87 13.15
CA ASN A 120 -39.87 -0.73 12.05
C ASN A 120 -38.91 -1.91 12.03
N GLU A 121 -39.19 -2.96 11.23
CA GLU A 121 -38.33 -4.13 11.17
C GLU A 121 -36.96 -3.84 10.53
N CYS A 122 -36.85 -2.75 9.77
CA CYS A 122 -35.61 -2.32 9.14
C CYS A 122 -34.58 -1.73 10.12
N GLU A 123 -35.02 -1.25 11.29
CA GLU A 123 -34.13 -0.75 12.35
C GLU A 123 -33.56 -1.86 13.26
N GLY A 124 -33.95 -3.12 13.01
CA GLY A 124 -33.45 -4.28 13.75
C GLY A 124 -32.05 -4.74 13.29
N PRO A 125 -31.36 -5.58 14.09
CA PRO A 125 -29.97 -6.00 13.88
C PRO A 125 -29.72 -6.87 12.63
N LYS A 126 -30.74 -7.14 11.82
CA LYS A 126 -30.64 -7.96 10.60
C LYS A 126 -31.33 -7.33 9.37
N ASN A 127 -31.50 -6.00 9.34
CA ASN A 127 -32.12 -5.31 8.20
C ASN A 127 -33.49 -5.92 7.81
N GLY A 128 -34.34 -6.22 8.81
CA GLY A 128 -35.61 -6.92 8.62
C GLY A 128 -35.52 -8.40 8.20
N GLY A 129 -34.33 -8.95 7.99
CA GLY A 129 -34.14 -10.27 7.36
C GLY A 129 -34.01 -10.20 5.83
N CYS A 130 -33.87 -8.99 5.28
CA CYS A 130 -33.48 -8.79 3.90
C CYS A 130 -32.02 -9.20 3.67
N VAL A 131 -31.68 -9.57 2.43
CA VAL A 131 -30.30 -9.87 2.06
C VAL A 131 -29.38 -8.70 2.44
N GLU A 132 -28.19 -9.04 2.94
CA GLU A 132 -27.18 -8.05 3.31
C GLU A 132 -26.86 -7.12 2.14
N ASN A 133 -26.63 -5.84 2.41
CA ASN A 133 -26.45 -4.81 1.38
C ASN A 133 -27.64 -4.60 0.44
N SER A 134 -28.86 -4.96 0.86
CA SER A 134 -30.10 -4.56 0.19
C SER A 134 -30.91 -3.53 0.99
N ASN A 135 -31.74 -2.75 0.29
CA ASN A 135 -32.57 -1.71 0.90
C ASN A 135 -33.79 -2.34 1.58
N CYS A 136 -33.95 -2.17 2.90
CA CYS A 136 -35.20 -2.51 3.60
C CYS A 136 -36.15 -1.30 3.60
N VAL A 137 -37.39 -1.50 3.17
CA VAL A 137 -38.42 -0.45 3.17
C VAL A 137 -39.51 -0.87 4.15
N ASN A 138 -39.63 -0.13 5.25
CA ASN A 138 -40.69 -0.34 6.24
C ASN A 138 -42.05 0.08 5.67
N THR A 139 -43.08 -0.71 5.95
CA THR A 139 -44.46 -0.45 5.53
C THR A 139 -45.42 -0.64 6.72
N PRO A 140 -46.61 -0.04 6.73
CA PRO A 140 -47.51 -0.21 7.87
C PRO A 140 -47.90 -1.69 8.10
N GLY A 141 -47.39 -2.29 9.18
CA GLY A 141 -47.60 -3.66 9.64
C GLY A 141 -46.69 -4.72 9.03
N SER A 142 -45.66 -4.34 8.26
CA SER A 142 -44.72 -5.26 7.61
C SER A 142 -43.53 -4.49 7.00
N PHE A 143 -42.54 -5.18 6.49
CA PHE A 143 -41.49 -4.57 5.65
C PHE A 143 -41.42 -5.26 4.28
N ARG A 144 -40.70 -4.65 3.34
CA ARG A 144 -40.32 -5.28 2.07
C ARG A 144 -38.85 -5.06 1.75
N CYS A 145 -38.21 -6.08 1.20
CA CYS A 145 -36.84 -6.01 0.72
C CYS A 145 -36.80 -5.46 -0.70
N GLY A 146 -36.02 -4.41 -0.89
CA GLY A 146 -35.83 -3.70 -2.15
C GLY A 146 -34.60 -4.18 -2.93
N LEU A 147 -34.17 -3.32 -3.86
CA LEU A 147 -32.94 -3.53 -4.63
C LEU A 147 -31.71 -3.49 -3.73
N CYS A 148 -30.60 -4.02 -4.24
CA CYS A 148 -29.29 -3.83 -3.64
C CYS A 148 -28.99 -2.33 -3.45
N LYS A 149 -28.21 -2.00 -2.41
CA LYS A 149 -27.71 -0.65 -2.16
C LYS A 149 -26.81 -0.20 -3.32
N ALA A 150 -26.58 1.09 -3.44
CA ALA A 150 -25.66 1.62 -4.46
C ALA A 150 -24.27 0.96 -4.32
N GLY A 151 -23.64 0.61 -5.46
CA GLY A 151 -22.38 -0.14 -5.50
C GLY A 151 -22.53 -1.66 -5.40
N TYR A 152 -23.75 -2.18 -5.28
CA TYR A 152 -24.01 -3.63 -5.22
C TYR A 152 -25.00 -4.07 -6.30
N VAL A 153 -24.71 -5.21 -6.92
CA VAL A 153 -25.52 -5.89 -7.93
C VAL A 153 -25.99 -7.24 -7.43
N GLY A 154 -27.20 -7.65 -7.82
CA GLY A 154 -27.76 -8.94 -7.44
C GLY A 154 -29.24 -8.88 -7.10
N ASP A 155 -29.69 -9.87 -6.33
CA ASP A 155 -31.08 -10.00 -5.93
C ASP A 155 -31.22 -10.67 -4.54
N GLN A 156 -32.45 -10.76 -4.05
CA GLN A 156 -32.76 -11.37 -2.75
C GLN A 156 -32.52 -12.89 -2.69
N ARG A 157 -32.20 -13.57 -3.80
CA ARG A 157 -31.91 -15.03 -3.86
C ARG A 157 -30.43 -15.33 -4.00
N LYS A 158 -29.72 -14.59 -4.84
CA LYS A 158 -28.30 -14.76 -5.16
C LYS A 158 -27.39 -13.99 -4.20
N GLY A 159 -27.94 -13.06 -3.42
CA GLY A 159 -27.14 -12.13 -2.63
C GLY A 159 -26.88 -10.83 -3.39
N CYS A 160 -26.65 -9.74 -2.67
CA CYS A 160 -26.12 -8.49 -3.22
C CYS A 160 -24.59 -8.52 -3.09
N LYS A 161 -23.88 -8.54 -4.23
CA LYS A 161 -22.41 -8.51 -4.30
C LYS A 161 -21.94 -7.15 -4.80
N PRO A 162 -20.72 -6.71 -4.46
CA PRO A 162 -20.21 -5.45 -4.99
C PRO A 162 -20.13 -5.49 -6.52
N GLU A 163 -20.42 -4.37 -7.18
CA GLU A 163 -20.35 -4.23 -8.64
C GLU A 163 -18.90 -4.27 -9.14
N ARG A 164 -18.01 -3.57 -8.44
CA ARG A 164 -16.55 -3.71 -8.50
C ARG A 164 -16.08 -4.12 -7.12
N ALA A 165 -15.28 -5.18 -7.02
CA ALA A 165 -14.72 -5.65 -5.77
C ALA A 165 -13.19 -5.63 -5.82
N CYS A 166 -12.56 -5.46 -4.67
CA CYS A 166 -11.11 -5.66 -4.50
C CYS A 166 -10.79 -7.15 -4.34
N GLY A 167 -9.50 -7.51 -4.25
CA GLY A 167 -9.06 -8.90 -4.09
C GLY A 167 -9.70 -9.63 -2.89
N ASN A 168 -9.98 -8.92 -1.81
CA ASN A 168 -10.66 -9.43 -0.62
C ASN A 168 -12.19 -9.57 -0.75
N GLY A 169 -12.77 -9.25 -1.90
CA GLY A 169 -14.21 -9.32 -2.16
C GLY A 169 -15.05 -8.18 -1.57
N GLN A 170 -14.42 -7.19 -0.92
CA GLN A 170 -15.09 -5.95 -0.48
C GLN A 170 -15.34 -5.00 -1.66
N PRO A 171 -16.31 -4.06 -1.56
CA PRO A 171 -16.53 -3.06 -2.60
C PRO A 171 -15.29 -2.23 -2.86
N ASN A 172 -14.96 -2.05 -4.14
CA ASN A 172 -13.84 -1.23 -4.57
C ASN A 172 -14.22 0.27 -4.46
N PRO A 173 -13.59 1.03 -3.54
CA PRO A 173 -13.87 2.46 -3.36
C PRO A 173 -13.05 3.35 -4.30
N CYS A 174 -12.10 2.78 -5.05
CA CYS A 174 -11.14 3.50 -5.88
C CYS A 174 -11.78 4.07 -7.15
N HIS A 175 -11.07 5.01 -7.76
CA HIS A 175 -11.47 5.61 -9.03
C HIS A 175 -11.68 4.55 -10.14
N ALA A 176 -12.35 4.93 -11.23
CA ALA A 176 -12.51 4.05 -12.38
C ALA A 176 -11.16 3.66 -13.01
N SER A 177 -10.22 4.61 -13.02
CA SER A 177 -8.83 4.44 -13.45
C SER A 177 -7.88 4.08 -12.29
N GLY A 178 -8.41 3.80 -11.11
CA GLY A 178 -7.64 3.38 -9.94
C GLY A 178 -7.65 1.87 -9.75
N GLU A 179 -6.51 1.32 -9.37
CA GLU A 179 -6.32 -0.03 -8.91
C GLU A 179 -6.57 -0.11 -7.39
N CYS A 180 -7.20 -1.21 -6.96
CA CYS A 180 -7.46 -1.44 -5.54
C CYS A 180 -6.44 -2.44 -5.00
N ILE A 181 -5.58 -1.93 -4.13
CA ILE A 181 -4.53 -2.69 -3.45
C ILE A 181 -5.05 -3.04 -2.07
N VAL A 182 -4.99 -4.31 -1.71
CA VAL A 182 -5.37 -4.79 -0.37
C VAL A 182 -4.09 -5.01 0.41
N GLN A 183 -3.91 -4.26 1.48
CA GLN A 183 -2.76 -4.37 2.38
C GLN A 183 -2.86 -5.63 3.24
N ARG A 184 -1.75 -6.04 3.88
CA ARG A 184 -1.68 -7.25 4.72
C ARG A 184 -2.73 -7.24 5.85
N ASP A 185 -2.98 -6.07 6.45
CA ASP A 185 -3.99 -5.83 7.50
C ASP A 185 -5.46 -5.82 6.98
N GLY A 186 -5.65 -6.02 5.68
CA GLY A 186 -6.95 -6.00 5.01
C GLY A 186 -7.49 -4.60 4.71
N LYS A 187 -6.75 -3.52 5.01
CA LYS A 187 -7.09 -2.16 4.56
C LYS A 187 -7.01 -2.07 3.05
N ILE A 188 -7.86 -1.21 2.50
CA ILE A 188 -7.91 -0.94 1.07
C ILE A 188 -7.17 0.35 0.80
N GLU A 189 -6.18 0.28 -0.07
CA GLU A 189 -5.49 1.42 -0.64
C GLU A 189 -5.81 1.53 -2.13
N CYS A 190 -5.85 2.75 -2.63
CA CYS A 190 -6.13 3.04 -4.02
C CYS A 190 -4.90 3.68 -4.65
N GLN A 191 -4.49 3.17 -5.81
CA GLN A 191 -3.42 3.76 -6.61
C GLN A 191 -3.95 4.04 -8.01
N CYS A 192 -3.61 5.18 -8.60
CA CYS A 192 -3.95 5.44 -10.00
C CYS A 192 -3.19 4.48 -10.91
N GLY A 193 -3.86 3.90 -11.90
CA GLY A 193 -3.22 3.06 -12.91
C GLY A 193 -2.35 3.89 -13.87
N VAL A 194 -1.45 3.23 -14.59
CA VAL A 194 -0.52 3.89 -15.53
C VAL A 194 -1.23 4.80 -16.53
N GLY A 195 -0.66 5.99 -16.77
CA GLY A 195 -1.26 7.07 -17.57
C GLY A 195 -2.30 7.89 -16.81
N TRP A 196 -2.36 7.72 -15.48
CA TRP A 196 -3.19 8.51 -14.58
C TRP A 196 -2.44 8.82 -13.29
N ALA A 197 -2.68 10.00 -12.72
CA ALA A 197 -2.06 10.46 -11.49
C ALA A 197 -3.08 11.02 -10.50
N GLY A 198 -2.73 10.98 -9.20
CA GLY A 198 -3.59 11.36 -8.08
C GLY A 198 -3.50 10.37 -6.91
N ASN A 199 -4.42 10.51 -5.96
CA ASN A 199 -4.43 9.70 -4.73
C ASN A 199 -5.18 8.36 -4.85
N GLY A 200 -5.46 7.89 -6.08
CA GLY A 200 -6.20 6.65 -6.36
C GLY A 200 -7.72 6.72 -6.20
N TYR A 201 -8.23 7.61 -5.35
CA TYR A 201 -9.65 7.93 -5.25
C TYR A 201 -10.08 8.96 -6.30
N PHE A 202 -9.19 9.90 -6.58
CA PHE A 202 -9.27 10.83 -7.69
C PHE A 202 -8.05 10.61 -8.58
N CYS A 203 -8.29 10.28 -9.86
CA CYS A 203 -7.23 10.10 -10.83
C CYS A 203 -7.50 10.96 -12.06
N GLY A 204 -6.55 11.85 -12.38
CA GLY A 204 -6.50 12.65 -13.60
C GLY A 204 -5.65 11.99 -14.67
N SER A 205 -5.78 12.45 -15.92
CA SER A 205 -4.88 12.08 -17.01
C SER A 205 -3.46 12.53 -16.67
N ASP A 206 -2.49 11.71 -17.01
CA ASP A 206 -1.05 11.93 -16.82
C ASP A 206 -0.38 11.46 -18.12
N ILE A 207 -0.05 12.41 -19.00
CA ILE A 207 0.37 12.13 -20.38
C ILE A 207 1.81 11.63 -20.43
N ASP A 208 2.69 12.19 -19.60
CA ASP A 208 4.11 11.91 -19.60
C ASP A 208 4.54 10.96 -18.47
N ILE A 209 3.60 10.52 -17.63
CA ILE A 209 3.69 9.40 -16.70
C ILE A 209 4.70 9.68 -15.56
N ASP A 210 4.82 10.92 -15.12
CA ASP A 210 5.73 11.29 -14.05
C ASP A 210 5.07 11.25 -12.65
N GLY A 211 3.76 10.99 -12.60
CA GLY A 211 2.99 10.89 -11.36
C GLY A 211 2.26 12.17 -10.97
N PHE A 212 2.25 13.20 -11.81
CA PHE A 212 1.44 14.40 -11.66
C PHE A 212 0.37 14.51 -12.76
N PRO A 213 -0.88 14.88 -12.43
CA PRO A 213 -1.93 14.97 -13.42
C PRO A 213 -1.85 16.27 -14.24
N ASP A 214 -2.20 16.20 -15.52
CA ASP A 214 -2.24 17.33 -16.47
C ASP A 214 -3.11 18.51 -15.97
N GLU A 215 -4.10 18.18 -15.14
CA GLU A 215 -5.03 19.12 -14.52
C GLU A 215 -5.18 18.81 -13.03
N LYS A 216 -5.33 19.86 -12.22
CA LYS A 216 -5.46 19.75 -10.76
C LYS A 216 -6.68 18.89 -10.38
N GLN A 217 -6.46 17.94 -9.46
CA GLN A 217 -7.51 17.05 -8.94
C GLN A 217 -8.14 17.57 -7.63
N GLU A 218 -9.30 17.02 -7.25
CA GLU A 218 -10.06 17.39 -6.04
C GLU A 218 -9.52 16.72 -4.76
N CYS A 219 -8.20 16.72 -4.60
CA CYS A 219 -7.47 16.18 -3.46
C CYS A 219 -6.37 17.16 -3.00
N ALA A 220 -5.89 16.99 -1.77
CA ALA A 220 -4.97 17.93 -1.12
C ALA A 220 -3.50 17.49 -1.23
N GLU A 221 -3.29 16.22 -1.53
CA GLU A 221 -2.01 15.55 -1.66
C GLU A 221 -1.18 16.13 -2.83
N ARG A 222 0.16 16.04 -2.74
CA ARG A 222 1.08 16.63 -3.71
C ARG A 222 0.86 16.09 -5.13
N ASN A 223 0.67 14.77 -5.25
CA ASN A 223 0.37 14.06 -6.50
C ASN A 223 -1.00 14.40 -7.11
N CYS A 224 -1.78 15.30 -6.50
CA CYS A 224 -3.02 15.85 -7.06
C CYS A 224 -2.86 17.28 -7.61
N ALA A 225 -1.69 17.89 -7.41
CA ALA A 225 -1.35 19.18 -8.00
C ALA A 225 -1.32 19.08 -9.53
N LYS A 226 -1.52 20.21 -10.20
CA LYS A 226 -1.37 20.25 -11.66
C LYS A 226 0.11 20.13 -11.98
N ASP A 227 0.44 19.28 -12.93
CA ASP A 227 1.76 19.20 -13.52
C ASP A 227 2.17 20.54 -14.19
N ASN A 228 3.34 21.05 -13.81
CA ASN A 228 3.97 22.25 -14.36
C ASN A 228 4.73 22.02 -15.69
N CYS A 229 4.93 20.76 -16.13
CA CYS A 229 5.52 20.39 -17.42
C CYS A 229 4.83 19.23 -18.15
N GLN A 230 3.51 19.30 -18.34
CA GLN A 230 2.58 18.37 -19.06
C GLN A 230 3.06 17.35 -20.13
N THR A 231 4.22 17.50 -20.76
CA THR A 231 4.73 16.61 -21.80
C THR A 231 6.18 16.17 -21.61
N VAL A 232 6.85 16.67 -20.59
CA VAL A 232 8.26 16.39 -20.28
C VAL A 232 8.29 15.89 -18.84
N PRO A 233 8.55 14.59 -18.62
CA PRO A 233 8.54 14.04 -17.28
C PRO A 233 9.49 14.80 -16.37
N ASN A 234 8.97 15.33 -15.27
CA ASN A 234 9.73 16.02 -14.24
C ASN A 234 9.09 15.73 -12.89
N SER A 235 9.20 14.49 -12.46
CA SER A 235 8.54 13.94 -11.27
C SER A 235 8.87 14.67 -9.96
N GLY A 236 9.93 15.50 -9.95
CA GLY A 236 10.25 16.39 -8.84
C GLY A 236 9.46 17.72 -8.83
N GLN A 237 8.86 18.10 -9.96
CA GLN A 237 8.12 19.35 -10.18
C GLN A 237 8.91 20.60 -9.76
N GLU A 238 10.24 20.57 -9.90
CA GLU A 238 11.10 21.71 -9.62
C GLU A 238 10.69 22.92 -10.49
N ASP A 239 10.72 24.10 -9.87
CA ASP A 239 10.23 25.38 -10.39
C ASP A 239 10.96 26.49 -9.59
N ALA A 240 12.12 26.90 -10.11
CA ALA A 240 13.07 27.75 -9.40
C ALA A 240 12.54 29.19 -9.20
N ASP A 241 11.88 29.76 -10.21
CA ASP A 241 11.35 31.13 -10.18
C ASP A 241 9.89 31.23 -9.67
N LYS A 242 9.18 30.10 -9.61
CA LYS A 242 7.79 29.94 -9.13
C LYS A 242 6.75 30.62 -10.01
N ASP A 243 6.99 30.71 -11.31
CA ASP A 243 6.01 31.22 -12.26
C ASP A 243 4.91 30.20 -12.64
N GLY A 244 5.12 28.93 -12.27
CA GLY A 244 4.22 27.80 -12.50
C GLY A 244 4.52 26.98 -13.76
N ILE A 245 5.62 27.26 -14.45
CA ILE A 245 6.28 26.42 -15.47
C ILE A 245 7.43 25.69 -14.76
N GLY A 246 7.59 24.39 -14.99
CA GLY A 246 8.67 23.63 -14.34
C GLY A 246 10.01 23.82 -15.03
N ASP A 247 11.10 23.67 -14.28
CA ASP A 247 12.48 23.86 -14.76
C ASP A 247 12.78 23.03 -16.02
N ALA A 248 12.19 21.83 -16.13
CA ALA A 248 12.39 20.91 -17.25
C ALA A 248 11.81 21.39 -18.60
N CYS A 249 10.85 22.33 -18.56
CA CYS A 249 10.18 22.85 -19.76
C CYS A 249 10.16 24.38 -19.82
N ASP A 250 10.84 25.06 -18.91
CA ASP A 250 11.04 26.50 -18.95
C ASP A 250 12.19 26.89 -19.90
N GLU A 251 12.03 28.02 -20.60
CA GLU A 251 13.09 28.61 -21.43
C GLU A 251 14.02 29.55 -20.64
N ASP A 252 13.59 30.02 -19.46
CA ASP A 252 14.26 30.96 -18.53
C ASP A 252 13.93 30.53 -17.09
N ALA A 253 14.51 29.41 -16.65
CA ALA A 253 14.06 28.68 -15.46
C ALA A 253 14.20 29.46 -14.14
N ASP A 254 15.07 30.47 -14.09
CA ASP A 254 15.25 31.32 -12.92
C ASP A 254 14.62 32.72 -13.06
N GLY A 255 14.04 33.03 -14.22
CA GLY A 255 13.28 34.25 -14.48
C GLY A 255 14.11 35.53 -14.49
N ASP A 256 15.43 35.44 -14.76
CA ASP A 256 16.33 36.59 -14.75
C ASP A 256 16.33 37.37 -16.09
N GLY A 257 15.71 36.79 -17.13
CA GLY A 257 15.57 37.35 -18.47
C GLY A 257 16.64 36.86 -19.46
N ILE A 258 17.46 35.88 -19.08
CA ILE A 258 18.47 35.22 -19.91
C ILE A 258 18.01 33.79 -20.17
N LEU A 259 17.96 33.42 -21.45
CA LEU A 259 17.51 32.07 -21.81
C LEU A 259 18.51 31.03 -21.32
N ASN A 260 18.03 29.87 -20.85
CA ASN A 260 18.84 28.76 -20.31
C ASN A 260 20.04 28.40 -21.20
N THR A 261 19.88 28.43 -22.53
CA THR A 261 20.96 28.15 -23.50
C THR A 261 22.11 29.16 -23.55
N GLN A 262 21.93 30.33 -22.93
CA GLN A 262 22.89 31.44 -22.84
C GLN A 262 23.25 31.77 -21.39
N ASP A 263 22.61 31.09 -20.44
CA ASP A 263 22.78 31.32 -19.03
C ASP A 263 23.84 30.37 -18.46
N ASN A 264 24.83 30.94 -17.75
CA ASN A 264 25.82 30.15 -17.02
C ASN A 264 25.36 29.78 -15.59
N CYS A 265 24.17 30.18 -15.16
CA CYS A 265 23.53 29.78 -13.92
C CYS A 265 22.02 29.57 -14.09
N VAL A 266 21.65 28.57 -14.91
CA VAL A 266 20.27 28.24 -15.32
C VAL A 266 19.21 28.26 -14.19
N LEU A 267 19.58 27.93 -12.95
CA LEU A 267 18.67 27.83 -11.81
C LEU A 267 18.85 28.94 -10.76
N VAL A 268 19.76 29.91 -10.98
CA VAL A 268 20.12 30.94 -9.99
C VAL A 268 20.27 32.32 -10.65
N PRO A 269 19.36 33.27 -10.37
CA PRO A 269 19.28 34.55 -11.09
C PRO A 269 20.58 35.36 -11.05
N ASN A 270 21.18 35.64 -12.22
CA ASN A 270 22.48 36.27 -12.33
C ASN A 270 22.71 37.12 -13.60
N VAL A 271 21.80 38.03 -13.94
CA VAL A 271 21.80 39.01 -15.06
C VAL A 271 23.16 39.58 -15.55
N ASN A 272 24.16 39.67 -14.68
CA ASN A 272 25.51 40.11 -15.05
C ASN A 272 26.38 39.03 -15.75
N GLN A 273 26.00 37.76 -15.67
CA GLN A 273 26.65 36.58 -16.27
C GLN A 273 28.17 36.53 -15.99
N ARG A 274 28.58 37.02 -14.82
CA ARG A 274 29.99 37.04 -14.44
C ARG A 274 30.45 35.61 -14.15
N ASN A 275 31.57 35.25 -14.75
CA ASN A 275 32.25 33.98 -14.55
C ASN A 275 33.77 34.28 -14.55
N VAL A 276 34.43 34.09 -13.42
CA VAL A 276 35.81 34.57 -13.17
C VAL A 276 36.88 33.60 -13.68
N ASP A 277 36.67 32.31 -13.52
CA ASP A 277 37.61 31.26 -13.95
C ASP A 277 37.32 30.77 -15.37
N GLU A 278 36.16 31.08 -15.94
CA GLU A 278 35.71 30.72 -17.31
C GLU A 278 35.40 29.22 -17.44
N ASP A 279 34.79 28.63 -16.42
CA ASP A 279 34.24 27.28 -16.46
C ASP A 279 32.77 27.31 -16.96
N ASP A 280 32.02 26.21 -16.88
CA ASP A 280 30.63 26.19 -17.40
C ASP A 280 29.62 26.90 -16.47
N PHE A 281 30.00 27.23 -15.23
CA PHE A 281 29.14 27.81 -14.19
C PHE A 281 29.48 29.27 -13.91
N GLY A 282 28.46 30.11 -13.71
CA GLY A 282 28.66 31.52 -13.34
C GLY A 282 28.97 31.70 -11.86
N ASP A 283 29.60 32.82 -11.50
CA ASP A 283 29.97 33.20 -10.13
C ASP A 283 28.81 33.13 -9.10
N ALA A 284 27.55 33.09 -9.56
CA ALA A 284 26.35 33.07 -8.73
C ALA A 284 25.94 31.67 -8.28
N CYS A 285 26.27 30.65 -9.07
CA CYS A 285 25.92 29.25 -8.85
C CYS A 285 27.15 28.34 -8.72
N ASP A 286 28.34 28.86 -9.05
CA ASP A 286 29.60 28.15 -8.96
C ASP A 286 30.06 28.01 -7.49
N ASN A 287 30.15 26.76 -7.02
CA ASN A 287 30.63 26.41 -5.68
C ASN A 287 32.16 26.55 -5.51
N CYS A 288 32.91 26.79 -6.60
CA CYS A 288 34.35 27.00 -6.59
C CYS A 288 34.91 28.20 -7.37
N ARG A 289 34.11 29.18 -7.77
CA ARG A 289 34.36 30.58 -8.28
C ARG A 289 35.71 30.99 -8.91
N MET A 290 36.82 30.61 -8.30
CA MET A 290 38.18 30.93 -8.73
C MET A 290 38.91 29.73 -9.34
N ILE A 291 38.33 28.52 -9.29
CA ILE A 291 38.90 27.25 -9.72
C ILE A 291 37.83 26.53 -10.55
N LYS A 292 38.16 26.25 -11.82
CA LYS A 292 37.25 25.54 -12.74
C LYS A 292 36.86 24.16 -12.21
N ASN A 293 35.56 23.89 -12.18
CA ASN A 293 35.01 22.58 -11.80
C ASN A 293 33.64 22.37 -12.45
N ASN A 294 33.63 21.98 -13.73
CA ASN A 294 32.40 21.77 -14.50
C ASN A 294 31.51 20.62 -13.98
N ASP A 295 31.94 19.81 -13.01
CA ASP A 295 31.11 18.79 -12.37
C ASP A 295 30.38 19.32 -11.13
N GLN A 296 30.79 20.49 -10.61
CA GLN A 296 30.26 21.14 -9.40
C GLN A 296 30.15 20.17 -8.21
N LYS A 297 31.01 19.15 -8.15
CA LYS A 297 30.93 18.12 -7.13
C LYS A 297 31.20 18.71 -5.74
N ASP A 298 30.36 18.34 -4.78
CA ASP A 298 30.39 18.79 -3.38
C ASP A 298 30.04 17.58 -2.51
N THR A 299 31.08 16.91 -2.00
CA THR A 299 30.96 15.59 -1.36
C THR A 299 30.31 15.66 0.03
N ASP A 300 30.53 16.72 0.81
CA ASP A 300 29.97 16.90 2.16
C ASP A 300 28.75 17.85 2.23
N ILE A 301 28.41 18.49 1.11
CA ILE A 301 27.26 19.36 0.91
C ILE A 301 27.36 20.64 1.76
N ASP A 302 28.58 21.15 1.97
CA ASP A 302 28.82 22.39 2.72
C ASP A 302 28.76 23.66 1.83
N ARG A 303 28.59 23.48 0.51
CA ARG A 303 28.56 24.47 -0.58
C ARG A 303 29.94 24.96 -1.05
N LEU A 304 31.02 24.34 -0.62
CA LEU A 304 32.33 24.46 -1.25
C LEU A 304 32.53 23.21 -2.12
N GLY A 305 32.84 23.42 -3.40
CA GLY A 305 33.09 22.27 -4.27
C GLY A 305 34.40 21.56 -3.91
N ASP A 306 34.48 20.27 -4.23
CA ASP A 306 35.63 19.39 -3.98
C ASP A 306 36.98 20.02 -4.43
N GLU A 307 36.98 20.77 -5.54
CA GLU A 307 38.19 21.36 -6.14
C GLU A 307 38.76 22.56 -5.36
N CYS A 308 37.94 23.22 -4.53
CA CYS A 308 38.32 24.40 -3.74
C CYS A 308 38.16 24.21 -2.23
N ASP A 309 37.72 23.03 -1.81
CA ASP A 309 37.63 22.64 -0.42
C ASP A 309 38.93 21.96 0.07
N GLU A 310 39.31 22.26 1.33
CA GLU A 310 40.49 21.72 1.99
C GLU A 310 40.17 20.46 2.84
N ASP A 311 38.88 20.13 2.99
CA ASP A 311 38.35 19.01 3.80
C ASP A 311 37.08 18.45 3.14
N ILE A 312 37.21 17.81 1.96
CA ILE A 312 36.10 17.56 1.04
C ILE A 312 35.00 16.63 1.58
N ASP A 313 35.26 15.85 2.63
CA ASP A 313 34.27 14.97 3.25
C ASP A 313 33.77 15.47 4.62
N GLY A 314 34.28 16.62 5.07
CA GLY A 314 33.81 17.31 6.28
C GLY A 314 34.05 16.54 7.58
N ASP A 315 34.97 15.58 7.61
CA ASP A 315 35.24 14.76 8.80
C ASP A 315 36.16 15.47 9.83
N GLY A 316 36.71 16.63 9.45
CA GLY A 316 37.57 17.48 10.26
C GLY A 316 39.06 17.26 10.02
N ILE A 317 39.45 16.48 9.01
CA ILE A 317 40.83 16.11 8.69
C ILE A 317 41.17 16.64 7.30
N PRO A 318 42.10 17.61 7.18
CA PRO A 318 42.42 18.20 5.89
C PRO A 318 42.88 17.17 4.85
N ASN A 319 42.48 17.36 3.59
CA ASN A 319 42.73 16.48 2.43
C ASN A 319 44.16 15.96 2.26
N ASN A 320 45.16 16.68 2.77
CA ASN A 320 46.58 16.31 2.67
C ASN A 320 47.08 15.41 3.80
N LEU A 321 46.31 15.29 4.88
CA LEU A 321 46.56 14.42 6.03
C LEU A 321 45.57 13.25 6.08
N ASP A 322 44.49 13.35 5.33
CA ASP A 322 43.43 12.36 5.27
C ASP A 322 43.80 11.16 4.36
N ASN A 323 43.66 9.95 4.90
CA ASN A 323 43.82 8.68 4.20
C ASN A 323 42.54 8.20 3.47
N CYS A 324 41.40 8.86 3.65
CA CYS A 324 40.15 8.64 2.93
C CYS A 324 39.45 9.95 2.56
N LYS A 325 40.16 10.83 1.85
CA LYS A 325 39.71 12.16 1.40
C LYS A 325 38.21 12.34 1.13
N ARG A 326 37.54 11.37 0.49
CA ARG A 326 36.14 11.48 0.03
C ARG A 326 35.12 10.73 0.91
N VAL A 327 35.57 10.09 1.98
CA VAL A 327 34.74 9.18 2.79
C VAL A 327 35.03 9.46 4.27
N PRO A 328 34.07 10.06 5.00
CA PRO A 328 34.32 10.55 6.34
C PRO A 328 34.86 9.47 7.28
N ASN A 329 36.07 9.65 7.80
CA ASN A 329 36.72 8.68 8.67
C ASN A 329 37.63 9.33 9.72
N ALA A 330 37.03 10.08 10.63
CA ALA A 330 37.74 10.83 11.66
C ALA A 330 38.70 10.00 12.56
N ASP A 331 38.61 8.66 12.54
CA ASP A 331 39.53 7.76 13.24
C ASP A 331 40.83 7.44 12.48
N GLN A 332 40.88 7.74 11.17
CA GLN A 332 42.00 7.53 10.24
C GLN A 332 42.61 6.14 10.35
N LYS A 333 41.76 5.14 10.57
CA LYS A 333 42.23 3.75 10.70
C LYS A 333 42.74 3.27 9.34
N ASP A 334 43.95 2.71 9.33
CA ASP A 334 44.61 2.09 8.17
C ASP A 334 45.29 0.81 8.70
N ARG A 335 44.63 -0.32 8.48
CA ARG A 335 44.96 -1.59 9.11
C ARG A 335 46.12 -2.30 8.45
N ASP A 336 46.19 -2.25 7.13
CA ASP A 336 47.21 -2.96 6.37
C ASP A 336 48.45 -2.10 6.09
N GLY A 337 48.35 -0.79 6.31
CA GLY A 337 49.41 0.20 6.23
C GLY A 337 49.80 0.53 4.79
N ASP A 338 48.84 0.60 3.89
CA ASP A 338 49.01 0.93 2.48
C ASP A 338 48.77 2.43 2.16
N LYS A 339 48.26 3.18 3.16
CA LYS A 339 47.90 4.62 3.19
C LYS A 339 46.51 4.96 2.64
N VAL A 340 45.68 3.98 2.35
CA VAL A 340 44.24 4.13 2.16
C VAL A 340 43.59 3.73 3.49
N GLY A 341 42.60 4.50 3.96
CA GLY A 341 41.95 4.20 5.22
C GLY A 341 40.91 3.09 5.10
N ASP A 342 40.67 2.34 6.17
CA ASP A 342 39.73 1.20 6.23
C ASP A 342 38.33 1.57 5.70
N ALA A 343 37.91 2.85 5.75
CA ALA A 343 36.60 3.31 5.33
C ALA A 343 36.42 3.44 3.80
N CYS A 344 37.52 3.62 3.07
CA CYS A 344 37.54 3.82 1.62
C CYS A 344 38.50 2.86 0.90
N ASP A 345 39.03 1.88 1.62
CA ASP A 345 39.92 0.86 1.10
C ASP A 345 39.09 -0.31 0.56
N SER A 346 39.23 -0.60 -0.73
CA SER A 346 38.58 -1.75 -1.39
C SER A 346 39.17 -3.09 -0.97
N CYS A 347 40.30 -3.11 -0.27
CA CYS A 347 40.89 -4.29 0.36
C CYS A 347 41.45 -4.01 1.78
N PRO A 348 40.61 -3.78 2.81
CA PRO A 348 41.03 -3.34 4.16
C PRO A 348 42.02 -4.24 4.93
N TYR A 349 42.38 -5.39 4.36
CA TYR A 349 43.29 -6.39 4.93
C TYR A 349 44.49 -6.71 4.02
N VAL A 350 44.53 -6.19 2.79
CA VAL A 350 45.51 -6.55 1.74
C VAL A 350 45.99 -5.30 0.99
N ARG A 351 47.26 -4.94 1.24
CA ARG A 351 47.86 -3.72 0.68
C ARG A 351 47.65 -3.55 -0.81
N ASN A 352 46.96 -2.49 -1.20
CA ASN A 352 46.63 -2.10 -2.57
C ASN A 352 46.56 -0.56 -2.72
N PRO A 353 47.69 0.16 -2.60
CA PRO A 353 47.69 1.64 -2.61
C PRO A 353 47.13 2.30 -3.88
N ASP A 354 46.99 1.52 -4.96
CA ASP A 354 46.44 1.94 -6.24
C ASP A 354 44.92 1.75 -6.37
N GLN A 355 44.31 1.00 -5.44
CA GLN A 355 42.85 0.79 -5.35
C GLN A 355 42.23 0.37 -6.70
N LEU A 356 42.96 -0.44 -7.47
CA LEU A 356 42.48 -0.95 -8.74
C LEU A 356 41.34 -1.93 -8.49
N ASP A 357 40.26 -1.74 -9.25
CA ASP A 357 39.05 -2.57 -9.29
C ASP A 357 38.66 -2.66 -10.77
N MET A 358 39.01 -3.78 -11.41
CA MET A 358 38.89 -3.96 -12.85
C MET A 358 37.45 -4.25 -13.30
N ASP A 359 36.69 -4.99 -12.50
CA ASP A 359 35.32 -5.40 -12.81
C ASP A 359 34.27 -4.56 -12.07
N ASN A 360 34.66 -3.53 -11.33
CA ASN A 360 33.80 -2.51 -10.74
C ASN A 360 32.78 -3.07 -9.73
N ASP A 361 33.15 -4.11 -8.98
CA ASP A 361 32.33 -4.76 -7.96
C ASP A 361 32.55 -4.17 -6.55
N LEU A 362 33.41 -3.15 -6.42
CA LEU A 362 33.83 -2.48 -5.18
C LEU A 362 34.85 -3.27 -4.34
N ILE A 363 35.36 -4.39 -4.85
CA ILE A 363 36.41 -5.21 -4.25
C ILE A 363 37.70 -5.02 -5.05
N GLY A 364 38.79 -4.66 -4.38
CA GLY A 364 40.05 -4.42 -5.09
C GLY A 364 40.66 -5.70 -5.69
N ASP A 365 41.30 -5.59 -6.85
CA ASP A 365 41.96 -6.70 -7.56
C ASP A 365 42.82 -7.61 -6.65
N PRO A 366 43.55 -7.10 -5.62
CA PRO A 366 44.40 -7.94 -4.77
C PRO A 366 43.64 -8.85 -3.79
N CYS A 367 42.40 -8.51 -3.45
CA CYS A 367 41.55 -9.29 -2.54
C CYS A 367 40.31 -9.87 -3.22
N ASP A 368 40.04 -9.48 -4.46
CA ASP A 368 39.04 -10.10 -5.32
C ASP A 368 39.46 -11.54 -5.67
N THR A 369 38.60 -12.48 -5.30
CA THR A 369 38.76 -13.90 -5.59
C THR A 369 37.82 -14.40 -6.67
N ASN A 370 36.81 -13.59 -7.02
CA ASN A 370 35.77 -13.91 -7.99
C ASN A 370 35.07 -15.26 -7.70
N LYS A 371 35.12 -15.70 -6.43
CA LYS A 371 34.61 -16.98 -5.97
C LYS A 371 33.37 -16.72 -5.13
N ASP A 372 32.24 -16.82 -5.80
CA ASP A 372 30.90 -16.73 -5.27
C ASP A 372 30.21 -18.10 -5.46
N SER A 373 29.94 -18.79 -4.36
CA SER A 373 29.46 -20.17 -4.37
C SER A 373 27.96 -20.30 -4.61
N ASP A 374 27.17 -19.29 -4.28
CA ASP A 374 25.71 -19.33 -4.43
C ASP A 374 25.17 -18.40 -5.53
N GLY A 375 26.01 -17.50 -6.05
CA GLY A 375 25.80 -16.69 -7.23
C GLY A 375 25.11 -15.35 -6.96
N ASP A 376 25.09 -14.87 -5.71
CA ASP A 376 24.36 -13.68 -5.29
C ASP A 376 25.12 -12.36 -5.57
N GLY A 377 26.40 -12.43 -5.91
CA GLY A 377 27.25 -11.28 -6.23
C GLY A 377 28.26 -10.91 -5.15
N HIS A 378 28.24 -11.58 -4.00
CA HIS A 378 29.26 -11.43 -2.96
C HIS A 378 30.23 -12.61 -3.00
N GLN A 379 31.53 -12.32 -2.94
CA GLN A 379 32.51 -13.40 -2.87
C GLN A 379 32.47 -14.08 -1.49
N ASP A 380 32.70 -15.40 -1.44
CA ASP A 380 32.59 -16.24 -0.23
C ASP A 380 33.34 -15.70 1.00
N SER A 381 34.37 -14.87 0.81
CA SER A 381 35.18 -14.31 1.89
C SER A 381 34.60 -13.03 2.52
N GLN A 382 33.65 -12.38 1.83
CA GLN A 382 32.97 -11.16 2.27
C GLN A 382 31.46 -11.38 2.47
N ASP A 383 30.95 -12.51 2.00
CA ASP A 383 29.56 -12.92 2.16
C ASP A 383 29.29 -13.44 3.59
N ASN A 384 28.28 -12.86 4.26
CA ASN A 384 27.81 -13.27 5.58
C ASN A 384 26.97 -14.56 5.54
N CYS A 385 26.54 -15.01 4.36
CA CYS A 385 25.89 -16.29 4.09
C CYS A 385 26.43 -17.02 2.83
N PRO A 386 27.69 -17.52 2.79
CA PRO A 386 28.37 -18.08 1.60
C PRO A 386 27.74 -19.26 0.83
N ALA A 387 26.57 -19.74 1.25
CA ALA A 387 25.85 -20.84 0.62
C ALA A 387 24.35 -20.57 0.44
N VAL A 388 23.87 -19.39 0.85
CA VAL A 388 22.46 -18.98 0.81
C VAL A 388 22.39 -17.58 0.21
N ILE A 389 21.77 -17.50 -0.97
CA ILE A 389 21.65 -16.28 -1.75
C ILE A 389 21.05 -15.15 -0.90
N ASN A 390 21.81 -14.08 -0.69
CA ASN A 390 21.37 -12.92 0.07
C ASN A 390 22.14 -11.65 -0.35
N SER A 391 22.00 -11.24 -1.61
CA SER A 391 22.66 -10.04 -2.17
C SER A 391 22.51 -8.77 -1.33
N ALA A 392 21.44 -8.64 -0.53
CA ALA A 392 21.23 -7.51 0.38
C ALA A 392 22.16 -7.51 1.61
N GLN A 393 22.75 -8.66 1.98
CA GLN A 393 23.68 -8.85 3.11
C GLN A 393 23.15 -8.31 4.45
N LEU A 394 21.83 -8.34 4.67
CA LEU A 394 21.20 -7.92 5.91
C LEU A 394 21.71 -8.79 7.08
N ASP A 395 22.05 -8.12 8.18
CA ASP A 395 22.56 -8.69 9.44
C ASP A 395 21.98 -7.81 10.58
N THR A 396 20.75 -8.12 10.96
CA THR A 396 19.91 -7.26 11.81
C THR A 396 20.49 -7.08 13.21
N ASP A 397 21.02 -8.15 13.81
CA ASP A 397 21.63 -8.12 15.15
C ASP A 397 23.14 -7.84 15.19
N LYS A 398 23.80 -7.85 14.02
CA LYS A 398 25.22 -7.54 13.81
C LYS A 398 26.16 -8.56 14.43
N ASP A 399 25.78 -9.83 14.45
CA ASP A 399 26.62 -10.92 14.94
C ASP A 399 27.60 -11.47 13.88
N GLY A 400 27.39 -11.09 12.61
CA GLY A 400 28.21 -11.46 11.46
C GLY A 400 27.67 -12.65 10.65
N LEU A 401 26.51 -13.19 11.00
CA LEU A 401 25.69 -14.07 10.16
C LEU A 401 24.59 -13.23 9.50
N GLY A 402 24.29 -13.48 8.23
CA GLY A 402 23.19 -12.79 7.57
C GLY A 402 21.84 -13.40 7.90
N ASP A 403 20.78 -12.59 7.92
CA ASP A 403 19.42 -12.99 8.30
C ASP A 403 18.92 -14.25 7.53
N GLU A 404 19.25 -14.36 6.24
CA GLU A 404 18.84 -15.51 5.41
C GLU A 404 19.47 -16.86 5.84
N CYS A 405 20.58 -16.83 6.59
CA CYS A 405 21.24 -18.01 7.13
C CYS A 405 21.36 -18.03 8.66
N ASP A 406 20.82 -17.03 9.34
CA ASP A 406 20.56 -17.04 10.77
C ASP A 406 19.23 -17.76 11.09
N ASN A 407 19.02 -18.10 12.36
CA ASN A 407 17.78 -18.66 12.85
C ASN A 407 17.20 -17.82 14.00
N ASP A 408 17.81 -16.68 14.35
CA ASP A 408 17.42 -15.74 15.40
C ASP A 408 17.91 -14.32 15.03
N ASP A 409 17.32 -13.70 14.00
CA ASP A 409 17.75 -12.45 13.33
C ASP A 409 17.91 -11.24 14.28
N ASP A 410 17.21 -11.23 15.42
CA ASP A 410 17.26 -10.16 16.41
C ASP A 410 17.95 -10.55 17.74
N ASN A 411 18.43 -11.80 17.83
CA ASN A 411 19.14 -12.39 18.96
C ASN A 411 18.36 -12.27 20.31
N ASP A 412 17.03 -12.30 20.27
CA ASP A 412 16.17 -12.24 21.45
C ASP A 412 15.97 -13.61 22.15
N GLY A 413 16.38 -14.68 21.47
CA GLY A 413 16.32 -16.07 21.91
C GLY A 413 15.10 -16.85 21.43
N ILE A 414 14.28 -16.28 20.54
CA ILE A 414 13.13 -16.90 19.88
C ILE A 414 13.44 -17.05 18.38
N PRO A 415 13.34 -18.26 17.79
CA PRO A 415 13.84 -18.47 16.44
C PRO A 415 12.86 -18.11 15.30
N ASP A 416 13.35 -17.67 14.15
CA ASP A 416 12.57 -17.08 13.02
C ASP A 416 11.74 -18.05 12.17
N LEU A 417 11.53 -19.29 12.63
CA LEU A 417 10.90 -20.37 11.86
C LEU A 417 9.67 -19.88 11.08
N LEU A 418 9.49 -20.33 9.83
CA LEU A 418 8.45 -19.90 8.86
C LEU A 418 7.20 -19.20 9.45
N PRO A 419 6.79 -18.04 8.87
CA PRO A 419 5.69 -17.22 9.36
C PRO A 419 4.38 -17.99 9.69
N PRO A 420 3.71 -17.65 10.81
CA PRO A 420 4.01 -16.52 11.71
C PRO A 420 5.11 -16.85 12.76
N GLY A 421 5.82 -17.97 12.63
CA GLY A 421 6.90 -18.35 13.53
C GLY A 421 6.55 -18.44 15.02
N PRO A 422 7.50 -18.85 15.87
CA PRO A 422 7.41 -18.58 17.29
C PRO A 422 7.80 -17.14 17.62
N ASP A 423 8.56 -16.46 16.75
CA ASP A 423 8.85 -15.04 16.82
C ASP A 423 7.86 -14.22 15.98
N ASN A 424 7.14 -13.33 16.64
CA ASN A 424 6.18 -12.43 16.03
C ASN A 424 6.76 -11.05 15.67
N CYS A 425 8.03 -10.77 15.99
CA CYS A 425 8.77 -9.58 15.55
C CYS A 425 10.22 -9.92 15.17
N ARG A 426 10.39 -10.66 14.07
CA ARG A 426 11.68 -11.16 13.54
C ARG A 426 12.88 -10.21 13.64
N LEU A 427 12.66 -8.91 13.44
CA LEU A 427 13.73 -7.91 13.36
C LEU A 427 13.83 -7.01 14.60
N ILE A 428 12.97 -7.21 15.62
CA ILE A 428 12.87 -6.33 16.78
C ILE A 428 12.84 -7.16 18.08
N PRO A 429 13.90 -7.09 18.91
CA PRO A 429 14.02 -7.93 20.10
C PRO A 429 12.83 -7.84 21.05
N ASN A 430 12.05 -8.91 21.16
CA ASN A 430 10.86 -8.96 21.99
C ASN A 430 10.61 -10.31 22.71
N PRO A 431 11.46 -10.71 23.69
CA PRO A 431 11.43 -12.06 24.28
C PRO A 431 10.12 -12.48 25.00
N LEU A 432 9.19 -11.54 25.19
CA LEU A 432 7.87 -11.76 25.78
C LEU A 432 6.77 -12.04 24.75
N GLN A 433 7.02 -11.77 23.46
CA GLN A 433 6.15 -12.12 22.34
C GLN A 433 4.71 -11.60 22.57
N GLU A 434 4.61 -10.33 22.98
CA GLU A 434 3.32 -9.70 23.27
C GLU A 434 2.58 -9.39 21.96
N ASP A 435 1.44 -10.05 21.75
CA ASP A 435 0.51 -9.83 20.63
C ASP A 435 -0.91 -9.72 21.22
N SER A 436 -1.45 -8.50 21.23
CA SER A 436 -2.69 -8.17 21.94
C SER A 436 -3.95 -8.50 21.15
N ASP A 437 -3.90 -8.50 19.82
CA ASP A 437 -5.04 -8.70 18.94
C ASP A 437 -5.02 -10.07 18.21
N GLY A 438 -3.89 -10.77 18.28
CA GLY A 438 -3.74 -12.16 17.88
C GLY A 438 -3.59 -12.35 16.37
N ASP A 439 -3.08 -11.34 15.66
CA ASP A 439 -2.92 -11.38 14.20
C ASP A 439 -1.62 -12.07 13.75
N GLY A 440 -0.72 -12.37 14.68
CA GLY A 440 0.55 -13.02 14.43
C GLY A 440 1.73 -12.06 14.26
N VAL A 441 1.52 -10.75 14.33
CA VAL A 441 2.54 -9.71 14.39
C VAL A 441 2.60 -9.17 15.83
N GLY A 442 3.80 -9.01 16.39
CA GLY A 442 3.95 -8.53 17.75
C GLY A 442 3.63 -7.03 17.88
N ASN A 443 3.16 -6.61 19.06
CA ASN A 443 2.77 -5.22 19.31
C ASN A 443 3.92 -4.21 19.08
N LEU A 444 5.19 -4.67 19.09
CA LEU A 444 6.37 -3.82 18.92
C LEU A 444 6.65 -3.50 17.44
N CYS A 445 6.34 -4.42 16.53
CA CYS A 445 6.63 -4.34 15.09
C CYS A 445 5.35 -4.16 14.24
N GLU A 446 4.22 -3.79 14.86
CA GLU A 446 2.89 -3.83 14.23
C GLU A 446 2.70 -2.85 13.05
N ASN A 447 3.46 -1.75 13.00
CA ASN A 447 3.33 -0.72 11.95
C ASN A 447 4.66 -0.32 11.31
N ASP A 448 5.75 -0.89 11.79
CA ASP A 448 7.15 -0.58 11.46
C ASP A 448 7.93 -1.84 11.83
N PHE A 449 8.06 -2.74 10.86
CA PHE A 449 8.50 -4.11 11.12
C PHE A 449 10.02 -4.24 11.30
N ASP A 450 10.82 -3.34 10.72
CA ASP A 450 12.28 -3.30 10.83
C ASP A 450 12.82 -2.16 11.72
N ASN A 451 11.92 -1.35 12.30
CA ASN A 451 12.23 -0.29 13.28
C ASN A 451 13.10 0.84 12.69
N ASP A 452 12.89 1.16 11.43
CA ASP A 452 13.60 2.21 10.70
C ASP A 452 12.92 3.61 10.80
N THR A 453 11.80 3.68 11.53
CA THR A 453 10.91 4.85 11.76
C THR A 453 9.92 5.18 10.65
N ILE A 454 9.98 4.49 9.52
CA ILE A 454 9.07 4.59 8.40
C ILE A 454 8.01 3.49 8.52
N ILE A 455 6.75 3.84 8.26
CA ILE A 455 5.66 2.86 8.40
C ILE A 455 5.64 1.91 7.20
N ASP A 456 5.36 0.62 7.41
CA ASP A 456 5.37 -0.43 6.38
C ASP A 456 4.58 -0.09 5.10
N SER A 457 3.52 0.72 5.24
CA SER A 457 2.65 1.11 4.13
C SER A 457 3.30 2.08 3.13
N ILE A 458 4.27 2.87 3.57
CA ILE A 458 5.02 3.82 2.72
C ILE A 458 6.48 3.42 2.57
N ASP A 459 6.94 2.47 3.36
CA ASP A 459 8.26 1.91 3.25
C ASP A 459 8.37 1.01 2.00
N VAL A 460 9.46 1.24 1.29
CA VAL A 460 9.89 0.54 0.10
C VAL A 460 10.43 -0.86 0.45
N CYS A 461 11.03 -1.04 1.62
CA CYS A 461 11.52 -2.33 2.09
C CYS A 461 11.21 -2.57 3.58
N PRO A 462 9.95 -2.89 3.95
CA PRO A 462 9.50 -3.07 5.35
C PRO A 462 10.20 -4.15 6.18
N GLU A 463 11.17 -4.85 5.61
CA GLU A 463 11.92 -5.91 6.28
C GLU A 463 13.43 -5.64 6.15
N ASN A 464 13.84 -4.38 5.94
CA ASN A 464 15.22 -3.94 5.79
C ASN A 464 15.37 -2.46 6.20
N ALA A 465 15.83 -2.26 7.44
CA ALA A 465 15.95 -0.94 8.05
C ALA A 465 16.98 0.00 7.38
N GLU A 466 17.80 -0.50 6.46
CA GLU A 466 18.76 0.31 5.71
C GLU A 466 18.14 0.97 4.47
N VAL A 467 16.94 0.55 4.04
CA VAL A 467 16.33 0.95 2.76
C VAL A 467 14.90 1.42 2.93
N THR A 468 14.73 2.73 3.15
CA THR A 468 13.42 3.29 3.53
C THR A 468 12.62 3.89 2.37
N LEU A 469 13.32 4.33 1.31
CA LEU A 469 12.73 5.00 0.13
C LEU A 469 13.57 4.75 -1.12
N THR A 470 12.99 5.00 -2.29
CA THR A 470 13.74 4.95 -3.55
C THR A 470 14.68 6.13 -3.67
N ASP A 471 15.99 5.88 -3.68
CA ASP A 471 17.03 6.91 -3.74
C ASP A 471 18.21 6.49 -4.64
N PHE A 472 18.43 7.23 -5.73
CA PHE A 472 19.59 7.09 -6.61
C PHE A 472 20.54 8.30 -6.54
N ARG A 473 20.50 9.13 -5.49
CA ARG A 473 21.45 10.26 -5.34
C ARG A 473 22.89 9.78 -5.18
N ALA A 474 23.08 8.67 -4.47
CA ALA A 474 24.35 7.97 -4.40
C ALA A 474 24.34 6.83 -5.43
N TYR A 475 25.23 6.94 -6.41
CA TYR A 475 25.38 5.93 -7.46
C TYR A 475 26.85 5.75 -7.86
N GLN A 476 27.14 4.61 -8.47
CA GLN A 476 28.39 4.28 -9.13
C GLN A 476 28.22 4.47 -10.63
N THR A 477 29.12 5.24 -11.25
CA THR A 477 29.22 5.32 -12.71
C THR A 477 30.13 4.20 -13.21
N VAL A 478 29.62 3.36 -14.11
CA VAL A 478 30.39 2.25 -14.70
C VAL A 478 30.52 2.49 -16.20
N VAL A 479 31.75 2.59 -16.68
CA VAL A 479 32.07 2.78 -18.11
C VAL A 479 32.34 1.42 -18.75
N LEU A 480 31.55 1.05 -19.77
CA LEU A 480 31.60 -0.28 -20.38
C LEU A 480 32.53 -0.36 -21.60
N ASP A 481 33.08 0.77 -22.07
CA ASP A 481 34.11 0.83 -23.11
C ASP A 481 35.20 1.88 -22.79
N PRO A 482 36.08 1.63 -21.80
CA PRO A 482 37.09 2.61 -21.37
C PRO A 482 38.18 2.88 -22.44
N GLU A 483 38.31 2.01 -23.44
CA GLU A 483 39.29 2.14 -24.54
C GLU A 483 38.69 2.79 -25.81
N GLY A 484 37.41 3.22 -25.78
CA GLY A 484 36.65 3.72 -26.92
C GLY A 484 37.23 4.99 -27.57
N ASP A 485 36.92 5.19 -28.86
CA ASP A 485 37.38 6.35 -29.65
C ASP A 485 36.53 7.63 -29.41
N ALA A 486 35.35 7.52 -28.80
CA ALA A 486 34.43 8.64 -28.57
C ALA A 486 34.73 9.38 -27.25
N GLN A 487 35.18 8.67 -26.19
CA GLN A 487 35.66 9.17 -24.89
C GLN A 487 34.80 10.26 -24.23
N ILE A 488 33.50 10.25 -24.49
CA ILE A 488 32.57 11.11 -23.75
C ILE A 488 31.84 10.18 -22.79
N ASP A 489 32.14 10.34 -21.51
CA ASP A 489 31.45 9.63 -20.44
C ASP A 489 30.00 10.17 -20.31
N PRO A 490 29.05 9.33 -19.88
CA PRO A 490 27.71 9.81 -19.59
C PRO A 490 27.71 10.87 -18.50
N ASN A 491 26.89 11.91 -18.67
CA ASN A 491 26.64 12.91 -17.63
C ASN A 491 25.26 12.64 -17.01
N TRP A 492 25.23 12.28 -15.73
CA TRP A 492 24.03 11.93 -14.98
C TRP A 492 23.61 13.06 -14.04
N VAL A 493 22.39 13.55 -14.21
CA VAL A 493 21.77 14.54 -13.33
C VAL A 493 20.66 13.85 -12.54
N VAL A 494 20.71 13.94 -11.21
CA VAL A 494 19.73 13.31 -10.33
C VAL A 494 18.78 14.36 -9.75
N LEU A 495 17.48 14.16 -9.99
CA LEU A 495 16.37 15.04 -9.58
C LEU A 495 15.35 14.24 -8.74
N ASP A 496 14.24 14.87 -8.32
CA ASP A 496 13.22 14.28 -7.43
C ASP A 496 13.82 13.51 -6.24
N GLN A 497 14.87 14.07 -5.63
CA GLN A 497 15.56 13.48 -4.47
C GLN A 497 16.04 12.04 -4.70
N GLY A 498 16.48 11.71 -5.93
CA GLY A 498 16.95 10.36 -6.27
C GLY A 498 15.94 9.51 -7.03
N ARG A 499 14.76 10.05 -7.36
CA ARG A 499 13.70 9.33 -8.08
C ARG A 499 13.59 9.72 -9.55
N GLU A 500 14.47 10.59 -10.02
CA GLU A 500 14.59 10.95 -11.41
C GLU A 500 16.06 11.05 -11.80
N ILE A 501 16.42 10.48 -12.95
CA ILE A 501 17.77 10.57 -13.51
C ILE A 501 17.63 11.08 -14.95
N VAL A 502 18.45 12.06 -15.31
CA VAL A 502 18.56 12.59 -16.66
C VAL A 502 19.97 12.39 -17.16
N GLN A 503 20.11 11.82 -18.36
CA GLN A 503 21.39 11.72 -19.06
C GLN A 503 21.39 12.69 -20.24
N THR A 504 22.42 13.54 -20.32
CA THR A 504 22.42 14.73 -21.22
C THR A 504 23.37 14.61 -22.41
N MET A 505 24.27 13.62 -22.44
CA MET A 505 25.36 13.54 -23.41
C MET A 505 25.17 12.40 -24.40
N ASN A 506 25.60 12.57 -25.65
CA ASN A 506 25.80 11.42 -26.51
C ASN A 506 27.12 10.73 -26.10
N SER A 507 27.02 9.63 -25.34
CA SER A 507 28.15 9.04 -24.62
C SER A 507 28.45 7.60 -25.02
N ASP A 508 29.64 7.15 -24.61
CA ASP A 508 30.01 5.74 -24.57
C ASP A 508 29.02 4.92 -23.70
N PRO A 509 28.95 3.59 -23.87
CA PRO A 509 28.05 2.77 -23.08
C PRO A 509 28.40 2.87 -21.60
N GLY A 510 27.40 3.22 -20.79
CA GLY A 510 27.61 3.41 -19.37
C GLY A 510 26.38 3.15 -18.53
N LEU A 511 26.64 2.97 -17.24
CA LEU A 511 25.65 2.68 -16.23
C LEU A 511 25.73 3.71 -15.11
N ALA A 512 24.58 4.09 -14.56
CA ALA A 512 24.50 4.64 -13.21
C ALA A 512 23.81 3.60 -12.33
N VAL A 513 24.56 3.05 -11.38
CA VAL A 513 24.15 1.91 -10.53
C VAL A 513 23.99 2.39 -9.10
N GLY A 514 22.81 2.23 -8.51
CA GLY A 514 22.61 2.52 -7.08
C GLY A 514 23.43 1.56 -6.21
N TYR A 515 23.77 1.96 -4.99
CA TYR A 515 24.56 1.09 -4.09
C TYR A 515 23.73 0.00 -3.41
N THR A 516 22.43 0.22 -3.24
CA THR A 516 21.53 -0.77 -2.62
C THR A 516 21.40 -2.03 -3.47
N ALA A 517 21.66 -3.18 -2.86
CA ALA A 517 21.48 -4.50 -3.45
C ALA A 517 20.17 -5.13 -2.96
N PHE A 518 19.59 -5.99 -3.78
CA PHE A 518 18.30 -6.62 -3.51
C PHE A 518 18.35 -8.12 -3.74
N ASN A 519 17.64 -8.85 -2.89
CA ASN A 519 17.28 -10.25 -3.11
C ASN A 519 16.15 -10.25 -4.17
N GLY A 520 14.89 -10.18 -3.77
CA GLY A 520 13.74 -9.98 -4.64
C GLY A 520 13.34 -8.52 -4.77
N VAL A 521 13.05 -8.07 -6.00
CA VAL A 521 12.72 -6.67 -6.25
C VAL A 521 11.65 -6.49 -7.33
N ASP A 522 10.75 -5.55 -7.08
CA ASP A 522 9.91 -4.93 -8.10
C ASP A 522 10.50 -3.54 -8.42
N PHE A 523 10.79 -3.26 -9.69
CA PHE A 523 11.40 -2.01 -10.12
C PHE A 523 10.65 -1.39 -11.30
N GLU A 524 10.23 -0.15 -11.15
CA GLU A 524 9.46 0.56 -12.17
C GLU A 524 9.92 2.01 -12.31
N GLY A 525 9.65 2.57 -13.48
CA GLY A 525 10.08 3.90 -13.84
C GLY A 525 9.48 4.33 -15.16
N THR A 526 9.63 5.61 -15.46
CA THR A 526 9.14 6.23 -16.69
C THR A 526 10.31 6.56 -17.58
N PHE A 527 10.31 5.98 -18.78
CA PHE A 527 11.32 6.12 -19.81
C PHE A 527 10.85 7.15 -20.84
N HIS A 528 11.65 8.18 -21.07
CA HIS A 528 11.36 9.23 -22.04
C HIS A 528 12.65 9.72 -22.69
N VAL A 529 12.65 9.89 -24.01
CA VAL A 529 13.76 10.53 -24.75
C VAL A 529 13.30 11.90 -25.21
N ASN A 530 13.80 12.97 -24.57
CA ASN A 530 13.32 14.34 -24.77
C ASN A 530 13.97 15.05 -25.97
N THR A 531 14.33 14.29 -27.00
CA THR A 531 14.88 14.82 -28.23
C THR A 531 14.31 14.08 -29.45
N VAL A 532 14.58 14.66 -30.62
CA VAL A 532 14.33 14.06 -31.95
C VAL A 532 15.65 13.72 -32.65
N THR A 533 16.76 13.87 -31.93
CA THR A 533 18.11 13.56 -32.39
C THR A 533 18.52 12.18 -31.87
N ASP A 534 19.29 11.49 -32.70
CA ASP A 534 19.74 10.12 -32.46
C ASP A 534 18.62 9.06 -32.45
N ASP A 535 19.00 7.79 -32.49
CA ASP A 535 18.07 6.64 -32.57
C ASP A 535 18.56 5.40 -31.79
N ASP A 536 19.46 5.63 -30.84
CA ASP A 536 20.32 4.65 -30.18
C ASP A 536 19.71 4.04 -28.91
N TYR A 537 20.54 3.41 -28.08
CA TYR A 537 20.09 2.54 -26.99
C TYR A 537 19.95 3.29 -25.68
N ALA A 538 18.84 3.02 -25.00
CA ALA A 538 18.63 3.39 -23.61
C ALA A 538 17.85 2.29 -22.90
N GLY A 539 17.91 2.28 -21.56
CA GLY A 539 17.32 1.20 -20.79
C GLY A 539 17.62 1.27 -19.31
N PHE A 540 17.49 0.13 -18.64
CA PHE A 540 17.81 -0.03 -17.23
C PHE A 540 18.43 -1.41 -16.98
N ILE A 541 19.12 -1.52 -15.85
CA ILE A 541 19.75 -2.76 -15.41
C ILE A 541 19.15 -3.24 -14.08
N PHE A 542 19.33 -4.52 -13.82
CA PHE A 542 19.01 -5.13 -12.54
C PHE A 542 19.88 -6.36 -12.30
N GLY A 543 20.01 -6.76 -11.04
CA GLY A 543 20.90 -7.85 -10.65
C GLY A 543 22.35 -7.58 -11.05
N TYR A 544 22.77 -6.31 -10.92
CA TYR A 544 24.15 -5.93 -11.14
C TYR A 544 25.01 -6.41 -9.97
N GLN A 545 26.01 -7.21 -10.27
CA GLN A 545 27.00 -7.70 -9.31
C GLN A 545 28.32 -6.99 -9.61
N ASP A 546 28.77 -7.14 -10.86
CA ASP A 546 29.98 -6.54 -11.41
C ASP A 546 29.73 -6.08 -12.87
N SER A 547 30.67 -5.35 -13.46
CA SER A 547 30.60 -4.82 -14.84
C SER A 547 30.60 -5.89 -15.94
N SER A 548 30.79 -7.15 -15.57
CA SER A 548 30.67 -8.33 -16.42
C SER A 548 29.40 -9.14 -16.14
N SER A 549 28.67 -8.87 -15.06
CA SER A 549 27.57 -9.70 -14.54
C SER A 549 26.35 -8.85 -14.17
N PHE A 550 25.42 -8.66 -15.11
CA PHE A 550 24.18 -7.91 -14.88
C PHE A 550 23.11 -8.21 -15.93
N TYR A 551 21.84 -8.08 -15.59
CA TYR A 551 20.77 -8.09 -16.58
C TYR A 551 20.53 -6.70 -17.10
N VAL A 552 20.24 -6.58 -18.39
CA VAL A 552 19.92 -5.30 -19.02
C VAL A 552 18.66 -5.41 -19.86
N VAL A 553 17.75 -4.47 -19.64
CA VAL A 553 16.62 -4.21 -20.53
C VAL A 553 16.97 -2.97 -21.33
N MET A 554 17.09 -3.12 -22.64
CA MET A 554 17.52 -2.05 -23.55
C MET A 554 16.57 -1.92 -24.73
N TRP A 555 16.40 -0.71 -25.22
CA TRP A 555 15.48 -0.40 -26.31
C TRP A 555 16.13 0.57 -27.30
N LYS A 556 16.14 0.18 -28.58
CA LYS A 556 16.62 1.01 -29.69
C LYS A 556 15.46 1.44 -30.60
N GLN A 557 15.56 2.64 -31.18
CA GLN A 557 14.55 3.17 -32.08
C GLN A 557 14.62 2.60 -33.51
N VAL A 558 15.79 2.64 -34.15
CA VAL A 558 15.98 2.21 -35.55
C VAL A 558 17.01 1.08 -35.65
N GLU A 559 16.97 0.29 -36.72
CA GLU A 559 18.02 -0.71 -37.00
C GLU A 559 19.34 -0.02 -37.39
N GLN A 560 20.43 -0.36 -36.71
CA GLN A 560 21.76 0.19 -37.02
C GLN A 560 22.87 -0.86 -36.84
N ILE A 561 23.85 -0.81 -37.73
CA ILE A 561 25.09 -1.57 -37.59
C ILE A 561 26.09 -0.70 -36.87
N TYR A 562 26.72 -1.23 -35.81
CA TYR A 562 27.73 -0.48 -35.08
C TYR A 562 28.87 -0.07 -36.02
N TRP A 563 29.35 1.16 -35.90
CA TRP A 563 30.33 1.69 -36.85
C TRP A 563 31.70 1.00 -36.75
N GLN A 564 32.05 0.46 -35.58
CA GLN A 564 33.25 -0.36 -35.41
C GLN A 564 32.95 -1.84 -35.69
N ALA A 565 33.59 -2.40 -36.71
CA ALA A 565 33.39 -3.79 -37.12
C ALA A 565 34.25 -4.80 -36.33
N ASN A 566 35.20 -4.33 -35.53
CA ASN A 566 35.99 -5.13 -34.61
C ASN A 566 35.38 -5.01 -33.20
N PRO A 567 35.45 -6.07 -32.38
CA PRO A 567 36.01 -7.41 -32.66
C PRO A 567 35.12 -8.28 -33.58
N PHE A 568 33.84 -7.92 -33.72
CA PHE A 568 32.94 -8.51 -34.71
C PHE A 568 31.87 -7.51 -35.13
N ARG A 569 31.19 -7.79 -36.25
CA ARG A 569 30.14 -6.92 -36.78
C ARG A 569 28.87 -7.04 -35.93
N ALA A 570 28.62 -6.05 -35.08
CA ALA A 570 27.40 -5.93 -34.29
C ALA A 570 26.27 -5.29 -35.10
N VAL A 571 25.09 -5.91 -35.10
CA VAL A 571 23.87 -5.41 -35.73
C VAL A 571 22.80 -5.27 -34.67
N ALA A 572 22.26 -4.06 -34.51
CA ALA A 572 21.18 -3.74 -33.60
C ALA A 572 19.86 -3.66 -34.36
N GLU A 573 18.85 -4.40 -33.91
CA GLU A 573 17.48 -4.31 -34.37
C GLU A 573 16.63 -3.49 -33.38
N PRO A 574 15.60 -2.77 -33.85
CA PRO A 574 14.73 -2.00 -32.98
C PRO A 574 13.84 -2.90 -32.11
N GLY A 575 13.31 -2.31 -31.04
CA GLY A 575 12.48 -3.05 -30.08
C GLY A 575 13.22 -3.36 -28.78
N ILE A 576 12.41 -3.74 -27.80
CA ILE A 576 12.88 -4.01 -26.43
C ILE A 576 13.59 -5.36 -26.41
N GLN A 577 14.73 -5.40 -25.72
CA GLN A 577 15.57 -6.58 -25.56
C GLN A 577 15.87 -6.75 -24.08
N LEU A 578 15.72 -7.97 -23.57
CA LEU A 578 16.19 -8.38 -22.26
C LEU A 578 17.40 -9.30 -22.46
N LYS A 579 18.54 -8.93 -21.90
CA LYS A 579 19.79 -9.68 -22.02
C LYS A 579 20.37 -9.99 -20.65
N ALA A 580 21.04 -11.13 -20.56
CA ALA A 580 21.93 -11.48 -19.45
C ALA A 580 23.37 -11.23 -19.92
N VAL A 581 24.09 -10.37 -19.21
CA VAL A 581 25.52 -10.12 -19.42
C VAL A 581 26.28 -11.00 -18.45
N LYS A 582 27.11 -11.89 -18.98
CA LYS A 582 28.09 -12.68 -18.22
C LYS A 582 29.37 -12.76 -19.06
N SER A 583 30.13 -11.67 -19.00
CA SER A 583 31.30 -11.44 -19.85
C SER A 583 32.54 -12.10 -19.27
N ASN A 584 33.30 -12.79 -20.12
CA ASN A 584 34.62 -13.31 -19.74
C ASN A 584 35.77 -12.32 -19.98
N THR A 585 35.50 -11.18 -20.63
CA THR A 585 36.51 -10.13 -20.88
C THR A 585 36.31 -8.88 -20.04
N GLY A 586 35.12 -8.71 -19.46
CA GLY A 586 34.71 -7.43 -18.86
C GLY A 586 34.55 -6.28 -19.86
N PRO A 587 34.52 -5.04 -19.35
CA PRO A 587 34.43 -3.81 -20.14
C PRO A 587 35.46 -3.73 -21.28
N GLY A 588 35.05 -3.15 -22.41
CA GLY A 588 35.86 -2.97 -23.61
C GLY A 588 35.16 -3.43 -24.90
N GLU A 589 35.92 -3.51 -25.99
CA GLU A 589 35.36 -3.66 -27.34
C GLU A 589 34.48 -4.92 -27.53
N ASN A 590 34.79 -6.04 -26.87
CA ASN A 590 34.00 -7.29 -26.97
C ASN A 590 32.63 -7.13 -26.33
N LEU A 591 32.59 -6.65 -25.09
CA LEU A 591 31.33 -6.46 -24.36
C LEU A 591 30.50 -5.36 -25.03
N ARG A 592 31.10 -4.25 -25.43
CA ARG A 592 30.45 -3.18 -26.17
C ARG A 592 29.74 -3.68 -27.44
N ASN A 593 30.45 -4.38 -28.32
CA ASN A 593 29.84 -4.89 -29.55
C ASN A 593 28.75 -5.93 -29.25
N SER A 594 28.89 -6.68 -28.16
CA SER A 594 27.91 -7.67 -27.70
C SER A 594 26.64 -7.02 -27.16
N LEU A 595 26.77 -5.92 -26.41
CA LEU A 595 25.65 -5.10 -25.96
C LEU A 595 24.90 -4.48 -27.14
N TRP A 596 25.62 -3.98 -28.15
CA TRP A 596 25.01 -3.45 -29.37
C TRP A 596 24.29 -4.53 -30.19
N HIS A 597 24.86 -5.73 -30.27
CA HIS A 597 24.33 -6.78 -31.12
C HIS A 597 23.00 -7.33 -30.60
N THR A 598 22.00 -7.42 -31.48
CA THR A 598 20.75 -8.14 -31.20
C THR A 598 20.95 -9.64 -31.43
N GLY A 599 21.19 -10.37 -30.35
CA GLY A 599 21.37 -11.82 -30.37
C GLY A 599 22.33 -12.28 -29.28
N ASP A 600 22.65 -13.57 -29.32
CA ASP A 600 23.64 -14.16 -28.44
C ASP A 600 25.05 -13.89 -28.96
N THR A 601 25.97 -13.65 -28.02
CA THR A 601 27.40 -13.54 -28.24
C THR A 601 28.10 -14.45 -27.24
N SER A 602 28.84 -15.42 -27.77
CA SER A 602 29.46 -16.46 -26.94
C SER A 602 30.37 -15.85 -25.89
N ASP A 603 30.22 -16.32 -24.66
CA ASP A 603 31.01 -15.91 -23.49
C ASP A 603 30.93 -14.41 -23.15
N GLN A 604 29.87 -13.72 -23.62
CA GLN A 604 29.68 -12.28 -23.45
C GLN A 604 28.25 -11.95 -23.01
N VAL A 605 27.28 -12.05 -23.92
CA VAL A 605 25.90 -11.62 -23.69
C VAL A 605 24.91 -12.61 -24.30
N LYS A 606 23.88 -12.97 -23.55
CA LYS A 606 22.79 -13.87 -23.97
C LYS A 606 21.48 -13.09 -24.07
N LEU A 607 20.79 -13.20 -25.21
CA LEU A 607 19.48 -12.58 -25.42
C LEU A 607 18.39 -13.50 -24.83
N LEU A 608 17.82 -13.10 -23.70
CA LEU A 608 16.78 -13.87 -23.02
C LEU A 608 15.41 -13.68 -23.68
N TRP A 609 15.12 -12.45 -24.11
CA TRP A 609 13.86 -12.11 -24.75
C TRP A 609 14.02 -10.90 -25.67
N LYS A 610 13.20 -10.86 -26.72
CA LYS A 610 13.07 -9.72 -27.62
C LYS A 610 11.62 -9.52 -28.01
N ASP A 611 11.20 -8.26 -28.08
CA ASP A 611 9.86 -7.91 -28.55
C ASP A 611 9.66 -8.37 -30.01
N ALA A 612 8.73 -9.30 -30.19
CA ALA A 612 8.38 -9.85 -31.50
C ALA A 612 7.79 -8.82 -32.47
N ARG A 613 7.29 -7.68 -31.95
CA ARG A 613 6.77 -6.58 -32.78
C ARG A 613 7.89 -5.79 -33.45
N ASN A 614 9.10 -5.81 -32.88
CA ASN A 614 10.29 -5.13 -33.40
C ASN A 614 10.05 -3.62 -33.62
N VAL A 615 9.39 -2.98 -32.64
CA VAL A 615 9.01 -1.56 -32.69
C VAL A 615 9.92 -0.76 -31.77
N GLY A 616 10.64 0.21 -32.31
CA GLY A 616 11.45 1.15 -31.54
C GLY A 616 10.63 2.14 -30.71
N TRP A 617 11.29 2.78 -29.75
CA TRP A 617 10.70 3.88 -28.99
C TRP A 617 10.43 5.08 -29.91
N LYS A 618 9.50 5.95 -29.53
CA LYS A 618 9.15 7.16 -30.29
C LYS A 618 9.72 8.38 -29.59
N ASP A 619 10.17 9.36 -30.38
CA ASP A 619 10.63 10.65 -29.88
C ASP A 619 9.60 11.28 -28.94
N LYS A 620 10.06 11.89 -27.86
CA LYS A 620 9.23 12.67 -26.91
C LYS A 620 7.96 11.93 -26.47
N THR A 621 8.08 10.63 -26.26
CA THR A 621 6.99 9.76 -25.84
C THR A 621 7.39 9.04 -24.57
N SER A 622 6.53 9.11 -23.55
CA SER A 622 6.76 8.46 -22.27
C SER A 622 6.25 7.03 -22.25
N TYR A 623 7.04 6.16 -21.63
CA TYR A 623 6.72 4.76 -21.42
C TYR A 623 6.94 4.37 -19.97
N ARG A 624 6.02 3.64 -19.34
CA ARG A 624 6.23 3.08 -18.00
C ARG A 624 6.74 1.65 -18.14
N TRP A 625 7.82 1.29 -17.44
CA TRP A 625 8.21 -0.12 -17.30
C TRP A 625 7.86 -0.64 -15.90
N PHE A 626 7.67 -1.95 -15.80
CA PHE A 626 7.49 -2.67 -14.54
C PHE A 626 8.28 -3.98 -14.61
N LEU A 627 9.36 -4.07 -13.83
CA LEU A 627 10.18 -5.26 -13.63
C LEU A 627 9.74 -5.98 -12.35
N GLN A 628 9.68 -7.30 -12.42
CA GLN A 628 9.60 -8.19 -11.27
C GLN A 628 10.74 -9.19 -11.38
N HIS A 629 11.59 -9.26 -10.36
CA HIS A 629 12.72 -10.18 -10.28
C HIS A 629 12.66 -10.96 -8.96
N ARG A 630 12.66 -12.30 -9.03
CA ARG A 630 12.80 -13.21 -7.88
C ARG A 630 13.96 -14.16 -8.14
N PRO A 631 15.19 -13.79 -7.76
CA PRO A 631 16.38 -14.54 -8.14
C PRO A 631 16.47 -15.94 -7.53
N GLN A 632 15.86 -16.17 -6.35
CA GLN A 632 15.77 -17.49 -5.71
C GLN A 632 15.26 -18.57 -6.67
N ASP A 633 14.26 -18.24 -7.49
CA ASP A 633 13.67 -19.12 -8.52
C ASP A 633 14.06 -18.73 -9.95
N GLY A 634 14.80 -17.63 -10.12
CA GLY A 634 15.15 -17.03 -11.40
C GLY A 634 13.99 -16.39 -12.15
N TYR A 635 12.88 -16.04 -11.46
CA TYR A 635 11.72 -15.41 -12.10
C TYR A 635 12.08 -14.00 -12.56
N ILE A 636 11.86 -13.72 -13.85
CA ILE A 636 11.97 -12.39 -14.44
C ILE A 636 10.72 -12.12 -15.27
N ARG A 637 10.10 -10.96 -15.05
CA ARG A 637 9.04 -10.45 -15.93
C ARG A 637 9.15 -8.94 -16.08
N VAL A 638 9.08 -8.46 -17.32
CA VAL A 638 9.09 -7.03 -17.63
C VAL A 638 7.88 -6.68 -18.47
N ARG A 639 7.16 -5.62 -18.08
CA ARG A 639 6.01 -5.07 -18.78
C ARG A 639 6.26 -3.61 -19.13
N PHE A 640 5.82 -3.19 -20.31
CA PHE A 640 5.94 -1.82 -20.80
C PHE A 640 4.58 -1.27 -21.20
N TYR A 641 4.34 -0.01 -20.88
CA TYR A 641 3.10 0.70 -21.14
C TYR A 641 3.38 1.99 -21.92
N GLU A 642 2.55 2.29 -22.92
CA GLU A 642 2.46 3.60 -23.60
C GLU A 642 1.14 4.24 -23.18
N GLY A 643 1.20 5.26 -22.33
CA GLY A 643 0.03 5.71 -21.55
C GLY A 643 -0.60 4.52 -20.79
N PRO A 644 -1.93 4.32 -20.82
CA PRO A 644 -2.57 3.20 -20.13
C PRO A 644 -2.49 1.87 -20.88
N GLN A 645 -1.89 1.82 -22.08
CA GLN A 645 -1.89 0.61 -22.91
C GLN A 645 -0.62 -0.21 -22.69
N LEU A 646 -0.78 -1.47 -22.28
CA LEU A 646 0.31 -2.45 -22.27
C LEU A 646 0.79 -2.68 -23.72
N VAL A 647 2.03 -2.29 -24.00
CA VAL A 647 2.64 -2.45 -25.32
C VAL A 647 3.50 -3.71 -25.37
N ALA A 648 4.30 -4.01 -24.35
CA ALA A 648 5.11 -5.23 -24.32
C ALA A 648 4.98 -5.96 -22.97
N ASP A 649 5.05 -7.28 -23.01
CA ASP A 649 5.13 -8.16 -21.85
C ASP A 649 6.07 -9.30 -22.23
N THR A 650 7.12 -9.51 -21.45
CA THR A 650 8.07 -10.61 -21.67
C THR A 650 7.42 -11.97 -21.48
N GLY A 651 6.31 -12.02 -20.72
CA GLY A 651 5.89 -13.23 -20.04
C GLY A 651 6.89 -13.61 -18.96
N ILE A 652 6.78 -14.84 -18.47
CA ILE A 652 7.68 -15.38 -17.45
C ILE A 652 8.97 -15.87 -18.14
N ILE A 653 10.09 -15.29 -17.76
CA ILE A 653 11.44 -15.72 -18.13
C ILE A 653 12.07 -16.33 -16.88
N ILE A 654 12.74 -17.47 -17.05
CA ILE A 654 13.48 -18.14 -15.97
C ILE A 654 14.96 -18.12 -16.32
N ASP A 655 15.73 -17.33 -15.57
CA ASP A 655 17.19 -17.27 -15.69
C ASP A 655 17.80 -17.05 -14.30
N THR A 656 18.90 -17.72 -14.02
CA THR A 656 19.54 -17.77 -12.68
C THR A 656 21.00 -17.36 -12.76
N THR A 657 21.40 -16.65 -13.83
CA THR A 657 22.80 -16.29 -14.07
C THR A 657 23.32 -15.32 -13.02
N MET A 658 22.48 -14.38 -12.58
CA MET A 658 22.73 -13.45 -11.48
C MET A 658 21.59 -13.62 -10.47
N ARG A 659 21.92 -13.84 -9.20
CA ARG A 659 20.94 -14.21 -8.15
C ARG A 659 20.65 -13.07 -7.18
N GLY A 660 20.45 -11.89 -7.74
CA GLY A 660 20.21 -10.66 -6.99
C GLY A 660 21.25 -9.63 -7.38
N GLY A 661 21.34 -8.56 -6.62
CA GLY A 661 22.29 -7.47 -6.84
C GLY A 661 21.61 -6.12 -7.00
N ARG A 662 22.32 -5.18 -7.63
CA ARG A 662 21.98 -3.75 -7.65
C ARG A 662 21.13 -3.36 -8.85
N LEU A 663 20.49 -2.20 -8.74
CA LEU A 663 19.65 -1.58 -9.79
C LEU A 663 20.35 -0.38 -10.42
N GLY A 664 19.95 -0.02 -11.63
CA GLY A 664 20.50 1.16 -12.29
C GLY A 664 19.88 1.47 -13.63
N VAL A 665 20.37 2.53 -14.27
CA VAL A 665 19.98 2.96 -15.62
C VAL A 665 21.13 2.75 -16.61
N PHE A 666 20.80 2.61 -17.89
CA PHE A 666 21.76 2.29 -18.95
C PHE A 666 21.56 3.20 -20.17
N CYS A 667 22.65 3.77 -20.67
CA CYS A 667 22.68 4.46 -21.96
C CYS A 667 23.79 3.91 -22.85
N PHE A 668 23.59 3.97 -24.16
CA PHE A 668 24.64 3.72 -25.14
C PHE A 668 24.38 4.54 -26.40
N SER A 669 25.16 5.61 -26.58
CA SER A 669 25.15 6.49 -27.75
C SER A 669 23.84 7.28 -27.92
N GLN A 670 23.12 7.57 -26.84
CA GLN A 670 21.86 8.32 -26.87
C GLN A 670 21.89 9.44 -25.82
N GLU A 671 21.51 10.65 -26.23
CA GLU A 671 21.44 11.85 -25.37
C GLU A 671 19.99 12.17 -24.94
N ASN A 672 19.85 13.02 -23.92
CA ASN A 672 18.58 13.57 -23.41
C ASN A 672 17.56 12.50 -23.01
N ILE A 673 18.03 11.49 -22.27
CA ILE A 673 17.19 10.42 -21.73
C ILE A 673 16.75 10.81 -20.32
N ILE A 674 15.46 10.62 -20.02
CA ILE A 674 14.86 10.85 -18.72
C ILE A 674 14.32 9.51 -18.20
N TRP A 675 14.78 9.13 -17.01
CA TRP A 675 14.19 8.07 -16.20
C TRP A 675 13.51 8.73 -15.01
N ALA A 676 12.22 9.01 -15.12
CA ALA A 676 11.42 9.74 -14.13
C ALA A 676 10.60 8.80 -13.24
N ASN A 677 10.17 9.30 -12.09
CA ASN A 677 9.29 8.60 -11.14
C ASN A 677 9.75 7.16 -10.88
N LEU A 678 11.06 6.99 -10.68
CA LEU A 678 11.68 5.72 -10.32
C LEU A 678 11.13 5.26 -8.98
N ARG A 679 10.81 3.96 -8.91
CA ARG A 679 10.38 3.27 -7.69
C ARG A 679 10.89 1.84 -7.71
N TYR A 680 11.58 1.43 -6.66
CA TYR A 680 11.79 0.02 -6.36
C TYR A 680 11.03 -0.36 -5.09
N ARG A 681 10.80 -1.66 -4.90
CA ARG A 681 10.23 -2.26 -3.69
C ARG A 681 10.87 -3.62 -3.43
N CYS A 682 11.32 -3.86 -2.20
CA CYS A 682 11.75 -5.20 -1.79
C CYS A 682 10.53 -6.12 -1.82
N ASN A 683 10.65 -7.23 -2.55
CA ASN A 683 9.57 -8.18 -2.70
C ASN A 683 10.12 -9.56 -3.08
N ASP A 684 10.19 -10.45 -2.09
CA ASP A 684 10.56 -11.85 -2.30
C ASP A 684 9.36 -12.76 -2.58
N THR A 685 8.15 -12.24 -2.45
CA THR A 685 6.94 -13.04 -2.67
C THR A 685 6.84 -13.42 -4.15
N ILE A 686 6.85 -14.73 -4.41
CA ILE A 686 6.70 -15.28 -5.75
C ILE A 686 5.31 -14.94 -6.31
N PRO A 687 5.22 -14.38 -7.52
CA PRO A 687 3.93 -14.09 -8.15
C PRO A 687 3.06 -15.33 -8.39
N GLU A 688 1.74 -15.22 -8.19
CA GLU A 688 0.78 -16.33 -8.35
C GLU A 688 0.81 -17.01 -9.73
N ASP A 689 1.20 -16.26 -10.78
CA ASP A 689 1.27 -16.79 -12.13
C ASP A 689 2.43 -17.78 -12.33
N PHE A 690 3.42 -17.78 -11.43
CA PHE A 690 4.54 -18.71 -11.46
C PHE A 690 4.11 -20.17 -11.22
N ASP A 691 3.28 -20.44 -10.21
CA ASP A 691 2.77 -21.78 -9.92
C ASP A 691 1.99 -22.36 -11.11
N THR A 692 1.21 -21.50 -11.76
CA THR A 692 0.45 -21.89 -12.95
C THR A 692 1.37 -22.19 -14.14
N TYR A 693 2.44 -21.42 -14.31
CA TYR A 693 3.45 -21.63 -15.33
C TYR A 693 4.22 -22.93 -15.11
N GLN A 694 4.71 -23.18 -13.89
CA GLN A 694 5.40 -24.42 -13.54
C GLN A 694 4.51 -25.64 -13.84
N SER A 695 3.23 -25.57 -13.43
CA SER A 695 2.25 -26.62 -13.69
C SER A 695 2.05 -26.91 -15.18
N GLN A 696 2.07 -25.88 -16.03
CA GLN A 696 1.94 -26.01 -17.49
C GLN A 696 3.20 -26.60 -18.13
N GLN A 697 4.40 -26.20 -17.67
CA GLN A 697 5.66 -26.74 -18.17
C GLN A 697 5.81 -28.23 -17.86
N VAL A 698 5.40 -28.66 -16.66
CA VAL A 698 5.38 -30.08 -16.30
C VAL A 698 4.44 -30.87 -17.21
N GLN A 699 3.29 -30.32 -17.59
CA GLN A 699 2.35 -30.97 -18.53
C GLN A 699 2.86 -31.06 -19.96
N LEU A 700 3.77 -30.18 -20.39
CA LEU A 700 4.38 -30.21 -21.73
C LEU A 700 5.56 -31.19 -21.83
N GLN A 701 6.10 -31.65 -20.70
CA GLN A 701 7.20 -32.62 -20.63
C GLN A 701 6.72 -34.09 -20.50
N PHE A 702 5.41 -34.33 -20.35
CA PHE A 702 4.75 -35.65 -20.45
C PHE A 702 3.93 -35.77 -21.74
#